data_AF-C0BTK2-F1
#
_entry.id   AF-C0BTK2-F1
#
_cell.length_a   1.000
_cell.length_b   1.000
_cell.length_c   1.000
_cell.angle_alpha   90.00
_cell.angle_beta   90.00
_cell.angle_gamma   90.00
#
_symmetry.space_group_name_H-M   'P 1'
#
loop_
_entity.id
_entity.type
_entity.pdbx_description
1 polymer ?
#
loop_
_entity_poly.entity_id
_entity_poly.type
_entity_poly.pdbx_seq_one_letter_code
_entity_poly.pdbx_strand_id
1 'polypeptide(L)'
;MIRVAIDGPAGVGKSSTSKALAKYYGFAYLDTGAMYRACAWWCMNKGIDLDAETIDEQLVTETVGEFFTEGHFDISVDPDDSKVYADGEDISDVIRSSEVSSHVSKVSNIIPVRHVLIAAQRAYIAREAASDSFSEGAGVVAEGRDITTVVAPDAEVRVLLTAREEVRQARRSGQSTDGVGSENVAARDAADSKVTNFTSAAEGVLTVDNSDLNFGETLDVLVRIVDDAIEEQQYRQYASNLDDYELDEGDEGLIDGSSFVGGERRSGPKPVGVLAVVGRPNVGKSTLVNRILGRRAAVVEDTPGVTRDRVSYDAEWAGTDFKLVDTGGWEADVEGIESAIASQAQIAVQLADAVVLVVDGQVGLTNTDERIVKMLRASGKPVTLAVNKVDDRESEYLTAEFWKMGLGEPYGISAMHGRGIGELLDAALDSLKKAEKTSGFLTPSHLRRVALVGRPNVGKSSLLNQLAHEERTVVNDLAGTTRDPVDEVVTVDGEDWLFIDTAGIKRRLHKLSGAEYFSSLRTQAAIERSELALVLFDASQPISDQDLKVMSQAVDAGRCIVLVFNKWDLMDDFDRQRMERLWKTEFDRVTWAQRVNLSAKTGWHTNRLARAMRGALESWDKRIPTGKLNAFLGKIQAAHPHPLRGGKQPRILFATQASTRPPRFVIFATGFLEHGYRRYIERCLREEFGFEGSPIQISVNIREKKKRK
;
A
#
# COMPACT_ATOMS: atom_id res chain seq x y z
N MET A 1 16.65 11.71 -16.21
CA MET A 1 16.17 10.70 -17.17
C MET A 1 15.91 9.39 -16.45
N ILE A 2 14.80 8.73 -16.76
CA ILE A 2 14.54 7.33 -16.40
C ILE A 2 14.87 6.39 -17.55
N ARG A 3 15.64 5.33 -17.28
CA ARG A 3 15.91 4.24 -18.23
C ARG A 3 15.10 3.02 -17.84
N VAL A 4 14.30 2.52 -18.79
CA VAL A 4 13.49 1.33 -18.64
C VAL A 4 14.04 0.24 -19.55
N ALA A 5 14.57 -0.83 -18.95
CA ALA A 5 15.06 -2.01 -19.63
C ALA A 5 14.03 -3.14 -19.50
N ILE A 6 13.53 -3.65 -20.63
CA ILE A 6 12.55 -4.75 -20.65
C ILE A 6 13.10 -5.91 -21.48
N ASP A 7 13.38 -7.01 -20.81
CA ASP A 7 13.72 -8.28 -21.45
C ASP A 7 12.54 -9.24 -21.43
N GLY A 8 12.55 -10.19 -22.36
CA GLY A 8 11.58 -11.28 -22.35
C GLY A 8 11.68 -12.18 -23.58
N PRO A 9 11.20 -13.42 -23.47
CA PRO A 9 11.20 -14.36 -24.58
C PRO A 9 10.16 -13.96 -25.64
N ALA A 10 10.16 -14.64 -26.78
CA ALA A 10 9.23 -14.31 -27.86
C ALA A 10 7.77 -14.59 -27.45
N GLY A 11 6.83 -13.75 -27.89
CA GLY A 11 5.38 -13.96 -27.68
C GLY A 11 4.81 -13.44 -26.36
N VAL A 12 5.62 -12.83 -25.49
CA VAL A 12 5.15 -12.25 -24.20
C VAL A 12 4.48 -10.88 -24.32
N GLY A 13 4.53 -10.25 -25.50
CA GLY A 13 3.98 -8.91 -25.74
C GLY A 13 4.93 -7.74 -25.49
N LYS A 14 6.23 -8.02 -25.26
CA LYS A 14 7.26 -7.02 -24.93
C LYS A 14 7.26 -5.78 -25.83
N SER A 15 7.38 -5.92 -27.16
CA SER A 15 7.46 -4.76 -28.07
C SER A 15 6.21 -3.89 -28.01
N SER A 16 5.02 -4.51 -27.97
CA SER A 16 3.75 -3.80 -27.88
C SER A 16 3.61 -3.05 -26.56
N THR A 17 3.96 -3.69 -25.45
CA THR A 17 3.84 -3.08 -24.12
C THR A 17 4.91 -2.01 -23.91
N SER A 18 6.16 -2.23 -24.33
CA SER A 18 7.25 -1.24 -24.29
C SER A 18 6.93 0.01 -25.11
N LYS A 19 6.37 -0.15 -26.31
CA LYS A 19 5.94 0.97 -27.16
C LYS A 19 4.81 1.76 -26.52
N ALA A 20 3.81 1.09 -25.94
CA ALA A 20 2.72 1.76 -25.24
C ALA A 20 3.19 2.48 -23.96
N LEU A 21 4.12 1.87 -23.22
CA LEU A 21 4.75 2.48 -22.04
C LEU A 21 5.53 3.74 -22.42
N ALA A 22 6.31 3.69 -23.50
CA ALA A 22 7.03 4.85 -24.00
C ALA A 22 6.07 6.00 -24.37
N LYS A 23 4.97 5.70 -25.08
CA LYS A 23 3.91 6.69 -25.38
C LYS A 23 3.28 7.29 -24.15
N TYR A 24 3.00 6.47 -23.13
CA TYR A 24 2.36 6.92 -21.91
C TYR A 24 3.17 8.02 -21.20
N TYR A 25 4.49 7.90 -21.20
CA TYR A 25 5.40 8.85 -20.55
C TYR A 25 6.02 9.90 -21.48
N GLY A 26 5.82 9.79 -22.80
CA GLY A 26 6.57 10.59 -23.78
C GLY A 26 8.07 10.24 -23.80
N PHE A 27 8.41 8.99 -23.49
CA PHE A 27 9.79 8.50 -23.55
C PHE A 27 10.15 8.05 -24.97
N ALA A 28 11.44 8.04 -25.26
CA ALA A 28 11.98 7.36 -26.43
C ALA A 28 11.75 5.84 -26.36
N TYR A 29 11.62 5.20 -27.51
CA TYR A 29 11.46 3.75 -27.64
C TYR A 29 12.58 3.15 -28.50
N LEU A 30 13.31 2.17 -27.97
CA LEU A 30 14.39 1.50 -28.68
C LEU A 30 14.07 0.00 -28.87
N ASP A 31 13.74 -0.39 -30.11
CA ASP A 31 13.63 -1.79 -30.56
C ASP A 31 15.03 -2.33 -30.88
N THR A 32 15.72 -2.86 -29.87
CA THR A 32 17.06 -3.43 -30.09
C THR A 32 17.03 -4.63 -31.02
N GLY A 33 15.92 -5.39 -31.05
CA GLY A 33 15.73 -6.51 -31.96
C GLY A 33 15.80 -6.10 -33.43
N ALA A 34 15.36 -4.88 -33.77
CA ALA A 34 15.47 -4.34 -35.11
C ALA A 34 16.93 -4.04 -35.49
N MET A 35 17.77 -3.61 -34.54
CA MET A 35 19.21 -3.40 -34.79
C MET A 35 19.91 -4.73 -35.14
N TYR A 36 19.61 -5.81 -34.40
CA TYR A 36 20.14 -7.14 -34.70
C TYR A 36 19.71 -7.63 -36.10
N ARG A 37 18.44 -7.42 -36.47
CA ARG A 37 17.93 -7.79 -37.81
C ARG A 37 18.54 -6.93 -38.92
N ALA A 38 18.75 -5.64 -38.67
CA ALA A 38 19.40 -4.73 -39.62
C ALA A 38 20.85 -5.16 -39.89
N CYS A 39 21.60 -5.64 -38.89
CA CYS A 39 22.95 -6.17 -39.09
C CYS A 39 22.97 -7.40 -40.00
N ALA A 40 22.06 -8.35 -39.76
CA ALA A 40 21.94 -9.54 -40.60
C ALA A 40 21.58 -9.17 -42.05
N TRP A 41 20.60 -8.29 -42.21
CA TRP A 41 20.22 -7.76 -43.52
C TRP A 41 21.39 -7.04 -44.20
N TRP A 42 22.15 -6.21 -43.48
CA TRP A 42 23.28 -5.47 -44.04
C TRP A 42 24.38 -6.39 -44.55
N CYS A 43 24.71 -7.44 -43.79
CA CYS A 43 25.68 -8.45 -44.23
C CYS A 43 25.23 -9.14 -45.53
N MET A 44 23.95 -9.53 -45.60
CA MET A 44 23.37 -10.12 -46.80
C MET A 44 23.38 -9.14 -47.99
N ASN A 45 23.04 -7.87 -47.75
CA ASN A 45 23.01 -6.83 -48.77
C ASN A 45 24.41 -6.51 -49.32
N LYS A 46 25.47 -6.67 -48.50
CA LYS A 46 26.87 -6.59 -48.93
C LYS A 46 27.39 -7.87 -49.59
N GLY A 47 26.54 -8.89 -49.76
CA GLY A 47 26.86 -10.14 -50.46
C GLY A 47 27.64 -11.13 -49.60
N ILE A 48 27.62 -11.01 -48.27
CA ILE A 48 28.22 -12.00 -47.37
C ILE A 48 27.34 -13.25 -47.33
N ASP A 49 27.91 -14.39 -47.70
CA ASP A 49 27.24 -15.69 -47.60
C ASP A 49 27.22 -16.18 -46.15
N LEU A 50 26.10 -15.96 -45.48
CA LEU A 50 25.88 -16.40 -44.10
C LEU A 50 25.47 -17.88 -44.01
N ASP A 51 25.26 -18.58 -45.14
CA ASP A 51 24.97 -20.02 -45.20
C ASP A 51 26.23 -20.86 -45.49
N ALA A 52 27.38 -20.23 -45.69
CA ALA A 52 28.66 -20.91 -45.88
C ALA A 52 29.02 -21.83 -44.70
N GLU A 53 29.71 -22.95 -44.97
CA GLU A 53 30.17 -23.90 -43.94
C GLU A 53 31.06 -23.24 -42.87
N THR A 54 31.79 -22.18 -43.26
CA THR A 54 32.59 -21.34 -42.37
C THR A 54 32.35 -19.88 -42.71
N ILE A 55 31.86 -19.11 -41.74
CA ILE A 55 31.63 -17.67 -41.87
C ILE A 55 32.92 -16.92 -41.52
N ASP A 56 33.32 -15.97 -42.35
CA ASP A 56 34.43 -15.06 -42.04
C ASP A 56 33.99 -14.03 -40.99
N GLU A 57 34.24 -14.35 -39.71
CA GLU A 57 33.87 -13.49 -38.59
C GLU A 57 34.55 -12.12 -38.64
N GLN A 58 35.74 -12.01 -39.23
CA GLN A 58 36.44 -10.73 -39.35
C GLN A 58 35.72 -9.84 -40.36
N LEU A 59 35.42 -10.37 -41.54
CA LEU A 59 34.68 -9.64 -42.58
C LEU A 59 33.31 -9.18 -42.08
N VAL A 60 32.57 -10.06 -41.38
CA VAL A 60 31.27 -9.69 -40.78
C VAL A 60 31.43 -8.59 -39.74
N THR A 61 32.46 -8.67 -38.90
CA THR A 61 32.72 -7.65 -37.87
C THR A 61 33.05 -6.30 -38.48
N GLU A 62 33.93 -6.26 -39.49
CA GLU A 62 34.29 -5.02 -40.21
C GLU A 62 33.05 -4.40 -40.88
N THR A 63 32.26 -5.23 -41.58
CA THR A 63 31.04 -4.80 -42.28
C THR A 63 29.97 -4.24 -41.32
N VAL A 64 29.76 -4.87 -40.16
CA VAL A 64 28.84 -4.37 -39.14
C VAL A 64 29.41 -3.13 -38.43
N GLY A 65 30.72 -3.07 -38.23
CA GLY A 65 31.40 -1.89 -37.70
C GLY A 65 31.12 -0.67 -38.57
N GLU A 66 31.41 -0.76 -39.86
CA GLU A 66 31.15 0.29 -40.86
C GLU A 66 29.68 0.73 -40.83
N PHE A 67 28.75 -0.22 -40.72
CA PHE A 67 27.31 0.06 -40.68
C PHE A 67 26.92 1.09 -39.60
N PHE A 68 27.49 0.96 -38.40
CA PHE A 68 27.18 1.86 -37.28
C PHE A 68 28.10 3.07 -37.20
N THR A 69 29.32 3.02 -37.75
CA THR A 69 30.30 4.11 -37.59
C THR A 69 30.36 5.07 -38.78
N GLU A 70 29.96 4.66 -39.98
CA GLU A 70 30.06 5.47 -41.20
C GLU A 70 28.74 6.16 -41.61
N GLY A 71 27.74 6.14 -40.72
CA GLY A 71 26.46 6.82 -40.95
C GLY A 71 25.50 6.08 -41.87
N HIS A 72 25.74 4.78 -42.11
CA HIS A 72 24.83 3.93 -42.88
C HIS A 72 23.54 3.61 -42.10
N PHE A 73 23.63 3.35 -40.80
CA PHE A 73 22.49 2.96 -39.97
C PHE A 73 21.82 4.15 -39.27
N ASP A 74 20.49 4.18 -39.29
CA ASP A 74 19.69 4.98 -38.35
C ASP A 74 18.43 4.23 -37.91
N ILE A 75 17.95 4.53 -36.70
CA ILE A 75 16.70 4.00 -36.16
C ILE A 75 15.96 5.11 -35.45
N SER A 76 14.68 5.24 -35.77
CA SER A 76 13.81 6.18 -35.08
C SER A 76 13.50 5.67 -33.68
N VAL A 77 13.62 6.58 -32.70
CA VAL A 77 13.27 6.35 -31.31
C VAL A 77 11.85 6.84 -30.98
N ASP A 78 11.13 7.37 -31.97
CA ASP A 78 9.75 7.81 -31.80
C ASP A 78 8.83 6.57 -31.68
N PRO A 79 8.09 6.39 -30.56
CA PRO A 79 7.15 5.30 -30.42
C PRO A 79 5.93 5.41 -31.35
N ASP A 80 5.73 6.49 -32.10
CA ASP A 80 4.74 6.55 -33.19
C ASP A 80 5.33 6.19 -34.56
N ASP A 81 6.64 6.36 -34.76
CA ASP A 81 7.34 6.09 -36.02
C ASP A 81 8.55 5.17 -35.80
N SER A 82 8.32 3.85 -35.67
CA SER A 82 9.37 2.87 -35.37
C SER A 82 10.08 2.35 -36.63
N LYS A 83 10.65 3.27 -37.42
CA LYS A 83 11.37 2.97 -38.67
C LYS A 83 12.85 2.73 -38.47
N VAL A 84 13.42 1.93 -39.36
CA VAL A 84 14.85 1.64 -39.46
C VAL A 84 15.33 1.99 -40.85
N TYR A 85 16.47 2.68 -40.93
CA TYR A 85 17.05 3.12 -42.18
C TYR A 85 18.44 2.54 -42.40
N ALA A 86 18.74 2.24 -43.66
CA ALA A 86 20.10 1.99 -44.14
C ALA A 86 20.37 2.88 -45.36
N ASP A 87 21.44 3.67 -45.34
CA ASP A 87 21.76 4.65 -46.39
C ASP A 87 20.60 5.62 -46.71
N GLY A 88 19.77 5.91 -45.71
CA GLY A 88 18.58 6.75 -45.86
C GLY A 88 17.34 6.06 -46.45
N GLU A 89 17.43 4.77 -46.81
CA GLU A 89 16.29 3.97 -47.27
C GLU A 89 15.61 3.24 -46.11
N ASP A 90 14.27 3.23 -46.08
CA ASP A 90 13.48 2.54 -45.06
C ASP A 90 13.54 1.02 -45.27
N ILE A 91 14.17 0.32 -44.33
CA ILE A 91 14.35 -1.14 -44.35
C ILE A 91 13.43 -1.87 -43.36
N SER A 92 12.45 -1.18 -42.77
CA SER A 92 11.63 -1.68 -41.66
C SER A 92 10.90 -3.00 -41.97
N ASP A 93 10.39 -3.15 -43.19
CA ASP A 93 9.65 -4.34 -43.59
C ASP A 93 10.59 -5.49 -43.97
N VAL A 94 11.67 -5.19 -44.72
CA VAL A 94 12.59 -6.23 -45.21
C VAL A 94 13.36 -6.90 -44.07
N ILE A 95 13.74 -6.15 -43.02
CA ILE A 95 14.43 -6.73 -41.86
C ILE A 95 13.54 -7.69 -41.07
N ARG A 96 12.21 -7.64 -41.23
CA ARG A 96 11.25 -8.53 -40.55
C ARG A 96 10.92 -9.79 -41.36
N SER A 97 11.52 -9.94 -42.54
CA SER A 97 11.35 -11.15 -43.37
C SER A 97 11.85 -12.41 -42.65
N SER A 98 11.29 -13.56 -43.03
CA SER A 98 11.74 -14.88 -42.54
C SER A 98 13.20 -15.14 -42.91
N GLU A 99 13.62 -14.70 -44.09
CA GLU A 99 14.97 -14.83 -44.62
C GLU A 99 15.99 -14.14 -43.68
N VAL A 100 15.80 -12.86 -43.37
CA VAL A 100 16.66 -12.11 -42.44
C VAL A 100 16.60 -12.73 -41.04
N SER A 101 15.40 -13.07 -40.57
CA SER A 101 15.20 -13.65 -39.23
C SER A 101 15.96 -14.95 -39.02
N SER A 102 16.14 -15.77 -40.06
CA SER A 102 16.90 -17.03 -40.00
C SER A 102 18.41 -16.84 -39.87
N HIS A 103 18.91 -15.63 -40.18
CA HIS A 103 20.33 -15.28 -40.19
C HIS A 103 20.80 -14.48 -38.98
N VAL A 104 19.88 -13.93 -38.18
CA VAL A 104 20.20 -13.06 -37.03
C VAL A 104 21.19 -13.72 -36.08
N SER A 105 20.93 -14.96 -35.65
CA SER A 105 21.77 -15.66 -34.68
C SER A 105 23.17 -15.96 -35.22
N LYS A 106 23.32 -16.12 -36.54
CA LYS A 106 24.64 -16.38 -37.15
C LYS A 106 25.55 -15.15 -37.04
N VAL A 107 24.98 -13.95 -37.16
CA VAL A 107 25.69 -12.68 -37.05
C VAL A 107 25.84 -12.27 -35.57
N SER A 108 24.77 -12.33 -34.78
CA SER A 108 24.77 -11.84 -33.40
C SER A 108 25.58 -12.71 -32.42
N ASN A 109 25.86 -13.96 -32.76
CA ASN A 109 26.69 -14.85 -31.93
C ASN A 109 28.19 -14.58 -32.10
N ILE A 110 28.60 -13.80 -33.11
CA ILE A 110 29.98 -13.36 -33.29
C ILE A 110 30.29 -12.33 -32.20
N ILE A 111 31.22 -12.66 -31.28
CA ILE A 111 31.48 -11.86 -30.07
C ILE A 111 31.84 -10.40 -30.40
N PRO A 112 32.76 -10.10 -31.35
CA PRO A 112 33.06 -8.73 -31.74
C PRO A 112 31.84 -7.95 -32.26
N VAL A 113 30.99 -8.59 -33.08
CA VAL A 113 29.74 -7.98 -33.57
C VAL A 113 28.81 -7.62 -32.42
N ARG A 114 28.70 -8.50 -31.43
CA ARG A 114 27.89 -8.25 -30.22
C ARG A 114 28.40 -7.04 -29.44
N HIS A 115 29.71 -6.84 -29.35
CA HIS A 115 30.28 -5.64 -28.71
C HIS A 115 29.92 -4.35 -29.45
N VAL A 116 29.96 -4.35 -30.79
CA VAL A 116 29.55 -3.20 -31.61
C VAL A 116 28.08 -2.87 -31.37
N LEU A 117 27.21 -3.88 -31.38
CA LEU A 117 25.78 -3.72 -31.13
C LEU A 117 25.47 -3.18 -29.73
N ILE A 118 26.13 -3.70 -28.68
CA ILE A 118 25.97 -3.20 -27.31
C ILE A 118 26.42 -1.73 -27.22
N ALA A 119 27.53 -1.38 -27.87
CA ALA A 119 28.03 0.00 -27.89
C ALA A 119 27.04 0.94 -28.59
N ALA A 120 26.50 0.53 -29.74
CA ALA A 120 25.49 1.30 -30.47
C ALA A 120 24.20 1.49 -29.65
N GLN A 121 23.68 0.42 -29.04
CA GLN A 121 22.48 0.48 -28.19
C GLN A 121 22.67 1.44 -27.00
N ARG A 122 23.82 1.39 -26.34
CA ARG A 122 24.17 2.32 -25.25
C ARG A 122 24.26 3.76 -25.74
N ALA A 123 24.77 4.01 -26.95
CA ALA A 123 24.85 5.35 -27.51
C ALA A 123 23.45 5.96 -27.74
N TYR A 124 22.49 5.17 -28.27
CA TYR A 124 21.10 5.61 -28.42
C TYR A 124 20.46 5.91 -27.06
N ILE A 125 20.64 5.04 -26.06
CA ILE A 125 20.12 5.26 -24.69
C ILE A 125 20.73 6.53 -24.07
N ALA A 126 22.03 6.73 -24.20
CA ALA A 126 22.73 7.88 -23.62
C ALA A 126 22.36 9.22 -24.29
N ARG A 127 22.11 9.20 -25.61
CA ARG A 127 21.71 10.40 -26.39
C ARG A 127 20.43 11.02 -25.83
N GLU A 128 19.50 10.20 -25.35
CA GLU A 128 18.23 10.67 -24.83
C GLU A 128 18.36 11.54 -23.56
N ALA A 129 19.55 11.61 -22.95
CA ALA A 129 19.78 12.44 -21.77
C ALA A 129 19.92 13.94 -22.13
N ALA A 130 20.13 14.25 -23.40
CA ALA A 130 20.26 15.61 -23.89
C ALA A 130 18.90 16.31 -24.00
N SER A 131 18.88 17.63 -23.82
CA SER A 131 17.64 18.43 -23.89
C SER A 131 17.07 18.55 -25.30
N ASP A 132 17.88 18.29 -26.33
CA ASP A 132 17.51 18.29 -27.75
C ASP A 132 17.22 16.88 -28.30
N SER A 133 17.12 15.89 -27.42
CA SER A 133 16.70 14.52 -27.75
C SER A 133 15.20 14.41 -27.96
N PHE A 134 14.71 13.24 -28.42
CA PHE A 134 13.28 13.01 -28.61
C PHE A 134 12.49 13.21 -27.31
N SER A 135 13.00 12.65 -26.21
CA SER A 135 12.35 12.72 -24.90
C SER A 135 12.70 13.98 -24.10
N GLU A 136 13.49 14.91 -24.65
CA GLU A 136 13.98 16.13 -23.96
C GLU A 136 14.66 15.83 -22.61
N GLY A 137 15.30 14.66 -22.45
CA GLY A 137 15.91 14.24 -21.19
C GLY A 137 14.98 13.48 -20.24
N ALA A 138 13.73 13.21 -20.62
CA ALA A 138 12.73 12.56 -19.78
C ALA A 138 13.04 11.07 -19.56
N GLY A 139 13.24 10.30 -20.63
CA GLY A 139 13.39 8.86 -20.50
C GLY A 139 13.46 8.07 -21.79
N VAL A 140 13.88 6.81 -21.67
CA VAL A 140 13.93 5.85 -22.77
C VAL A 140 13.50 4.45 -22.30
N VAL A 141 12.69 3.78 -23.13
CA VAL A 141 12.29 2.39 -22.97
C VAL A 141 13.01 1.55 -24.02
N ALA A 142 13.93 0.70 -23.59
CA ALA A 142 14.67 -0.23 -24.44
C ALA A 142 14.21 -1.66 -24.19
N GLU A 143 13.88 -2.37 -25.26
CA GLU A 143 13.42 -3.77 -25.18
C GLU A 143 14.32 -4.74 -25.93
N GLY A 144 14.45 -5.97 -25.41
CA GLY A 144 15.35 -6.95 -26.00
C GLY A 144 15.36 -8.31 -25.31
N ARG A 145 16.56 -8.90 -25.23
CA ARG A 145 16.83 -10.18 -24.55
C ARG A 145 17.93 -10.03 -23.48
N ASP A 146 18.79 -9.04 -23.56
CA ASP A 146 19.90 -8.81 -22.63
C ASP A 146 20.04 -7.33 -22.20
N ILE A 147 18.95 -6.57 -22.29
CA ILE A 147 18.96 -5.13 -21.97
C ILE A 147 19.19 -4.92 -20.47
N THR A 148 18.51 -5.70 -19.64
CA THR A 148 18.51 -5.56 -18.18
C THR A 148 19.86 -5.91 -17.54
N THR A 149 20.67 -6.75 -18.19
CA THR A 149 21.93 -7.26 -17.62
C THR A 149 23.17 -6.78 -18.36
N VAL A 150 23.10 -6.55 -19.67
CA VAL A 150 24.27 -6.24 -20.50
C VAL A 150 24.25 -4.79 -20.98
N VAL A 151 23.14 -4.37 -21.59
CA VAL A 151 23.08 -3.06 -22.26
C VAL A 151 22.94 -1.94 -21.23
N ALA A 152 21.95 -2.04 -20.34
CA ALA A 152 21.61 -1.06 -19.32
C ALA A 152 21.48 -1.73 -17.93
N PRO A 153 22.58 -2.28 -17.37
CA PRO A 153 22.58 -2.94 -16.07
C PRO A 153 22.27 -1.98 -14.91
N ASP A 154 22.43 -0.68 -15.12
CA ASP A 154 22.18 0.40 -14.16
C ASP A 154 20.89 1.18 -14.46
N ALA A 155 20.01 0.64 -15.33
CA ALA A 155 18.70 1.22 -15.58
C ALA A 155 17.87 1.30 -14.29
N GLU A 156 17.15 2.41 -14.11
CA GLU A 156 16.29 2.64 -12.95
C GLU A 156 15.14 1.61 -12.88
N VAL A 157 14.68 1.13 -14.04
CA VAL A 157 13.70 0.05 -14.13
C VAL A 157 14.26 -1.08 -14.97
N ARG A 158 14.36 -2.28 -14.39
CA ARG A 158 14.80 -3.51 -15.07
C ARG A 158 13.74 -4.59 -14.91
N VAL A 159 13.10 -4.99 -15.99
CA VAL A 159 11.98 -5.94 -15.99
C VAL A 159 12.26 -7.12 -16.89
N LEU A 160 11.96 -8.32 -16.39
CA LEU A 160 11.83 -9.53 -17.20
C LEU A 160 10.33 -9.85 -17.37
N LEU A 161 9.80 -9.65 -18.57
CA LEU A 161 8.42 -9.96 -18.92
C LEU A 161 8.30 -11.43 -19.34
N THR A 162 7.44 -12.18 -18.68
CA THR A 162 7.28 -13.64 -18.86
C THR A 162 5.82 -14.01 -19.09
N ALA A 163 5.60 -15.18 -19.72
CA ALA A 163 4.29 -15.80 -19.85
C ALA A 163 4.44 -17.31 -20.07
N ARG A 164 3.44 -18.09 -19.65
CA ARG A 164 3.33 -19.53 -19.94
C ARG A 164 3.38 -19.80 -21.44
N GLU A 165 4.04 -20.88 -21.84
CA GLU A 165 4.24 -21.27 -23.25
C GLU A 165 2.94 -21.28 -24.06
N GLU A 166 1.88 -21.87 -23.50
CA GLU A 166 0.56 -21.96 -24.15
C GLU A 166 -0.02 -20.57 -24.47
N VAL A 167 0.17 -19.60 -23.57
CA VAL A 167 -0.29 -18.21 -23.75
C VAL A 167 0.53 -17.50 -24.84
N ARG A 168 1.84 -17.74 -24.87
CA ARG A 168 2.75 -17.15 -25.88
C ARG A 168 2.39 -17.63 -27.29
N GLN A 169 2.08 -18.92 -27.43
CA GLN A 169 1.64 -19.50 -28.70
C GLN A 169 0.28 -18.94 -29.14
N ALA A 170 -0.70 -18.86 -28.22
CA ALA A 170 -2.03 -18.34 -28.51
C ALA A 170 -1.99 -16.86 -28.98
N ARG A 171 -1.17 -16.02 -28.33
CA ARG A 171 -1.00 -14.60 -28.71
C ARG A 171 -0.43 -14.41 -30.11
N ARG A 172 0.41 -15.34 -30.58
CA ARG A 172 0.99 -15.33 -31.93
C ARG A 172 0.02 -15.88 -32.99
N SER A 173 -0.74 -16.93 -32.68
CA SER A 173 -1.76 -17.46 -33.60
C SER A 173 -2.91 -16.48 -33.83
N GLY A 174 -3.20 -15.59 -32.89
CA GLY A 174 -4.19 -14.53 -33.06
C GLY A 174 -3.73 -13.32 -33.89
N GLN A 175 -2.42 -13.22 -34.18
CA GLN A 175 -1.81 -12.12 -34.96
C GLN A 175 -1.50 -12.49 -36.42
N SER A 176 -1.86 -13.70 -36.87
CA SER A 176 -1.57 -14.16 -38.23
C SER A 176 -2.63 -13.63 -39.21
N THR A 177 -2.31 -12.55 -39.94
CA THR A 177 -2.79 -12.43 -41.33
C THR A 177 -2.04 -13.44 -42.19
N ASP A 178 -2.76 -14.08 -43.11
CA ASP A 178 -2.34 -15.21 -43.93
C ASP A 178 -0.84 -15.30 -44.27
N GLY A 179 -0.20 -16.44 -43.93
CA GLY A 179 0.94 -16.96 -44.71
C GLY A 179 2.31 -17.11 -44.07
N VAL A 180 2.54 -16.83 -42.78
CA VAL A 180 3.86 -17.04 -42.15
C VAL A 180 3.86 -18.32 -41.31
N GLY A 181 4.65 -19.31 -41.74
CA GLY A 181 4.67 -20.68 -41.24
C GLY A 181 4.85 -20.81 -39.73
N SER A 182 4.23 -21.86 -39.19
CA SER A 182 4.37 -22.36 -37.83
C SER A 182 5.79 -22.91 -37.58
N GLU A 183 6.81 -22.06 -37.64
CA GLU A 183 8.16 -22.41 -37.22
C GLU A 183 8.25 -22.47 -35.69
N ASN A 184 9.03 -23.42 -35.18
CA ASN A 184 9.10 -23.81 -33.78
C ASN A 184 9.82 -22.72 -32.94
N VAL A 185 9.11 -21.66 -32.56
CA VAL A 185 9.62 -20.51 -31.76
C VAL A 185 10.30 -20.97 -30.47
N ALA A 186 9.80 -22.05 -29.85
CA ALA A 186 10.42 -22.67 -28.69
C ALA A 186 11.85 -23.17 -28.98
N ALA A 187 12.11 -23.68 -30.20
CA ALA A 187 13.45 -24.10 -30.60
C ALA A 187 14.40 -22.91 -30.83
N ARG A 188 13.88 -21.76 -31.31
CA ARG A 188 14.66 -20.51 -31.40
C ARG A 188 14.95 -19.91 -30.04
N ASP A 189 13.95 -19.79 -29.16
CA ASP A 189 14.17 -19.32 -27.78
C ASP A 189 15.13 -20.26 -27.01
N ALA A 190 15.09 -21.57 -27.26
CA ALA A 190 16.03 -22.53 -26.68
C ALA A 190 17.45 -22.46 -27.28
N ALA A 191 17.60 -21.95 -28.50
CA ALA A 191 18.92 -21.67 -29.10
C ALA A 191 19.48 -20.35 -28.56
N ASP A 192 18.67 -19.30 -28.52
CA ASP A 192 19.04 -17.98 -28.01
C ASP A 192 19.35 -18.00 -26.50
N SER A 193 18.65 -18.84 -25.72
CA SER A 193 18.85 -18.96 -24.27
C SER A 193 20.18 -19.60 -23.87
N LYS A 194 20.88 -20.26 -24.79
CA LYS A 194 22.24 -20.79 -24.56
C LYS A 194 23.30 -19.69 -24.50
N VAL A 195 23.02 -18.53 -25.08
CA VAL A 195 23.94 -17.40 -25.20
C VAL A 195 23.54 -16.24 -24.27
N THR A 196 22.24 -16.08 -24.01
CA THR A 196 21.69 -15.00 -23.17
C THR A 196 20.67 -15.54 -22.17
N ASN A 197 20.72 -15.14 -20.90
CA ASN A 197 19.74 -15.58 -19.90
C ASN A 197 18.56 -14.59 -19.85
N PHE A 198 17.47 -14.91 -20.55
CA PHE A 198 16.21 -14.14 -20.56
C PHE A 198 15.00 -15.00 -20.17
N THR A 199 15.24 -16.17 -19.59
CA THR A 199 14.20 -17.09 -19.10
C THR A 199 14.07 -17.07 -17.58
N SER A 200 15.06 -16.48 -16.90
CA SER A 200 15.08 -16.29 -15.45
C SER A 200 15.63 -14.90 -15.13
N ALA A 201 15.05 -14.24 -14.13
CA ALA A 201 15.50 -12.90 -13.76
C ALA A 201 16.85 -12.95 -13.05
N ALA A 202 17.74 -12.03 -13.46
CA ALA A 202 18.98 -11.77 -12.74
C ALA A 202 18.73 -10.98 -11.45
N GLU A 203 19.73 -10.91 -10.58
CA GLU A 203 19.65 -10.16 -9.32
C GLU A 203 19.29 -8.69 -9.57
N GLY A 204 18.22 -8.22 -8.93
CA GLY A 204 17.70 -6.86 -9.09
C GLY A 204 16.90 -6.61 -10.37
N VAL A 205 16.53 -7.65 -11.13
CA VAL A 205 15.58 -7.58 -12.25
C VAL A 205 14.20 -8.06 -11.77
N LEU A 206 13.17 -7.24 -11.96
CA LEU A 206 11.80 -7.57 -11.55
C LEU A 206 11.14 -8.50 -12.57
N THR A 207 10.67 -9.66 -12.13
CA THR A 207 9.88 -10.56 -13.01
C THR A 207 8.42 -10.13 -13.02
N VAL A 208 7.86 -9.93 -14.22
CA VAL A 208 6.43 -9.69 -14.43
C VAL A 208 5.88 -10.86 -15.25
N ASP A 209 5.06 -11.70 -14.63
CA ASP A 209 4.32 -12.76 -15.33
C ASP A 209 2.96 -12.19 -15.78
N ASN A 210 2.76 -12.09 -17.10
CA ASN A 210 1.53 -11.59 -17.67
C ASN A 210 0.64 -12.71 -18.25
N SER A 211 0.80 -13.95 -17.80
CA SER A 211 0.03 -15.09 -18.28
C SER A 211 -1.48 -14.95 -18.10
N ASP A 212 -1.91 -14.34 -16.99
CA ASP A 212 -3.32 -14.15 -16.64
C ASP A 212 -3.75 -12.67 -16.75
N LEU A 213 -2.89 -11.83 -17.34
CA LEU A 213 -3.15 -10.40 -17.52
C LEU A 213 -3.48 -10.10 -18.98
N ASN A 214 -4.43 -9.20 -19.19
CA ASN A 214 -4.67 -8.59 -20.49
C ASN A 214 -3.62 -7.48 -20.77
N PHE A 215 -3.66 -6.91 -21.99
CA PHE A 215 -2.70 -5.89 -22.42
C PHE A 215 -2.72 -4.64 -21.54
N GLY A 216 -3.93 -4.15 -21.18
CA GLY A 216 -4.10 -2.98 -20.33
C GLY A 216 -3.58 -3.22 -18.92
N GLU A 217 -3.93 -4.35 -18.32
CA GLU A 217 -3.45 -4.74 -16.98
C GLU A 217 -1.92 -4.91 -16.95
N THR A 218 -1.32 -5.45 -18.02
CA THR A 218 0.15 -5.55 -18.14
C THR A 218 0.79 -4.16 -18.19
N LEU A 219 0.20 -3.24 -18.97
CA LEU A 219 0.68 -1.86 -19.06
C LEU A 219 0.55 -1.15 -17.70
N ASP A 220 -0.57 -1.29 -17.00
CA ASP A 220 -0.80 -0.69 -15.67
C ASP A 220 0.25 -1.16 -14.65
N VAL A 221 0.62 -2.45 -14.70
CA VAL A 221 1.70 -2.99 -13.84
C VAL A 221 3.03 -2.30 -14.13
N LEU A 222 3.40 -2.11 -15.40
CA LEU A 222 4.65 -1.46 -15.79
C LEU A 222 4.64 0.04 -15.52
N VAL A 223 3.54 0.74 -15.80
CA VAL A 223 3.33 2.14 -15.43
C VAL A 223 3.58 2.31 -13.93
N ARG A 224 2.99 1.46 -13.09
CA ARG A 224 3.22 1.54 -11.64
C ARG A 224 4.69 1.33 -11.26
N ILE A 225 5.42 0.46 -11.96
CA ILE A 225 6.87 0.23 -11.71
C ILE A 225 7.69 1.47 -12.11
N VAL A 226 7.37 2.08 -13.25
CA VAL A 226 8.04 3.29 -13.73
C VAL A 226 7.72 4.50 -12.85
N ASP A 227 6.48 4.65 -12.41
CA ASP A 227 6.07 5.69 -11.46
C ASP A 227 6.87 5.60 -10.15
N ASP A 228 7.02 4.40 -9.59
CA ASP A 228 7.83 4.19 -8.37
C ASP A 228 9.29 4.64 -8.59
N ALA A 229 9.88 4.33 -9.74
CA ALA A 229 11.24 4.74 -10.08
C ALA A 229 11.39 6.25 -10.33
N ILE A 230 10.40 6.88 -10.97
CA ILE A 230 10.32 8.34 -11.12
C ILE A 230 10.26 9.00 -9.74
N GLU A 231 9.39 8.50 -8.86
CA GLU A 231 9.25 9.02 -7.50
C GLU A 231 10.57 8.92 -6.75
N GLU A 232 11.24 7.77 -6.80
CA GLU A 232 12.53 7.54 -6.13
C GLU A 232 13.63 8.47 -6.66
N GLN A 233 13.70 8.68 -7.98
CA GLN A 233 14.67 9.59 -8.60
C GLN A 233 14.43 11.05 -8.20
N GLN A 234 13.17 11.51 -8.29
CA GLN A 234 12.79 12.87 -7.87
C GLN A 234 13.09 13.08 -6.39
N TYR A 235 12.76 12.08 -5.59
CA TYR A 235 13.01 12.10 -4.16
C TYR A 235 14.49 12.13 -3.80
N ARG A 236 15.35 11.35 -4.46
CA ARG A 236 16.82 11.45 -4.31
C ARG A 236 17.34 12.85 -4.64
N GLN A 237 16.79 13.50 -5.67
CA GLN A 237 17.11 14.90 -5.99
C GLN A 237 16.66 15.85 -4.87
N TYR A 238 15.46 15.68 -4.32
CA TYR A 238 14.98 16.50 -3.20
C TYR A 238 15.77 16.27 -1.91
N ALA A 239 16.14 15.03 -1.60
CA ALA A 239 16.99 14.66 -0.48
C ALA A 239 18.36 15.33 -0.58
N SER A 240 18.98 15.33 -1.76
CA SER A 240 20.26 16.03 -1.98
C SER A 240 20.18 17.54 -1.76
N ASN A 241 19.03 18.17 -2.02
CA ASN A 241 18.80 19.59 -1.74
C ASN A 241 18.59 19.88 -0.23
N LEU A 242 18.42 18.84 0.60
CA LEU A 242 18.24 18.93 2.06
C LEU A 242 19.56 18.74 2.83
N ASP A 243 20.68 18.43 2.17
CA ASP A 243 21.99 18.23 2.81
C ASP A 243 22.45 19.44 3.67
N ASP A 244 21.99 20.64 3.32
CA ASP A 244 22.23 21.90 4.05
C ASP A 244 21.42 22.05 5.36
N TYR A 245 20.49 21.13 5.67
CA TYR A 245 19.60 21.16 6.83
C TYR A 245 19.88 19.98 7.79
N GLU A 246 19.57 20.16 9.07
CA GLU A 246 19.70 19.09 10.07
C GLU A 246 18.58 18.06 9.90
N LEU A 247 18.93 16.78 9.83
CA LEU A 247 18.02 15.64 9.77
C LEU A 247 18.01 14.96 11.14
N ASP A 248 16.83 14.65 11.69
CA ASP A 248 16.71 13.94 12.97
C ASP A 248 16.74 12.42 12.74
N GLU A 249 17.10 11.63 13.77
CA GLU A 249 17.06 10.17 13.71
C GLU A 249 15.62 9.67 13.45
N GLY A 250 15.43 8.95 12.33
CA GLY A 250 14.12 8.49 11.83
C GLY A 250 13.62 9.27 10.61
N ASP A 251 14.18 10.45 10.34
CA ASP A 251 13.93 11.16 9.10
C ASP A 251 14.71 10.57 7.93
N GLU A 252 15.85 9.92 8.18
CA GLU A 252 16.61 9.22 7.14
C GLU A 252 15.79 8.10 6.49
N GLY A 253 14.95 7.39 7.25
CA GLY A 253 14.03 6.38 6.70
C GLY A 253 12.85 6.96 5.90
N LEU A 254 12.38 8.16 6.28
CA LEU A 254 11.43 8.98 5.52
C LEU A 254 12.12 9.75 4.38
N ILE A 255 13.46 9.74 4.39
CA ILE A 255 14.57 10.33 3.59
C ILE A 255 15.16 9.54 2.39
N ASP A 256 15.26 8.23 2.57
CA ASP A 256 15.93 7.28 1.68
C ASP A 256 14.95 6.25 1.06
N GLY A 257 13.67 6.31 1.42
CA GLY A 257 12.65 5.34 1.01
C GLY A 257 12.84 3.94 1.60
N SER A 258 13.87 3.67 2.40
CA SER A 258 14.18 2.33 2.94
C SER A 258 13.14 1.84 3.94
N SER A 259 12.38 2.75 4.58
CA SER A 259 11.19 2.42 5.37
C SER A 259 10.03 1.86 4.53
N PHE A 260 10.11 1.98 3.20
CA PHE A 260 9.02 1.70 2.27
C PHE A 260 9.41 0.73 1.14
N VAL A 261 10.71 0.53 0.87
CA VAL A 261 11.22 -0.34 -0.22
C VAL A 261 11.45 -1.80 0.22
N GLY A 262 11.35 -2.10 1.53
CA GLY A 262 11.50 -3.47 2.05
C GLY A 262 10.30 -4.42 1.87
N GLY A 263 9.20 -3.98 1.26
CA GLY A 263 8.02 -4.82 1.04
C GLY A 263 7.77 -5.05 -0.43
N GLU A 264 7.94 -6.29 -0.91
CA GLU A 264 7.17 -6.78 -2.06
C GLU A 264 5.75 -6.22 -1.98
N ARG A 265 5.19 -5.77 -3.11
CA ARG A 265 3.78 -5.38 -3.25
C ARG A 265 2.84 -6.52 -2.82
N ARG A 266 2.67 -6.70 -1.53
CA ARG A 266 1.60 -7.49 -0.92
C ARG A 266 0.47 -6.51 -0.68
N SER A 267 -0.53 -6.56 -1.56
CA SER A 267 -1.94 -6.30 -1.24
C SER A 267 -2.21 -5.52 0.06
N GLY A 268 -2.28 -4.18 -0.01
CA GLY A 268 -2.70 -3.31 1.10
C GLY A 268 -1.81 -3.35 2.34
N PRO A 269 -2.07 -2.51 3.38
CA PRO A 269 -1.48 -2.77 4.68
C PRO A 269 -1.92 -4.17 5.09
N LYS A 270 -0.97 -5.10 5.26
CA LYS A 270 -1.28 -6.39 5.87
C LYS A 270 -2.06 -6.09 7.15
N PRO A 271 -3.22 -6.72 7.38
CA PRO A 271 -3.81 -6.71 8.72
C PRO A 271 -2.75 -7.33 9.63
N VAL A 272 -2.08 -6.50 10.42
CA VAL A 272 -1.11 -6.93 11.41
C VAL A 272 -1.89 -7.32 12.66
N GLY A 273 -1.67 -8.55 13.14
CA GLY A 273 -2.37 -9.04 14.32
C GLY A 273 -2.14 -8.14 15.53
N VAL A 274 -3.15 -8.01 16.39
CA VAL A 274 -3.11 -7.18 17.59
C VAL A 274 -2.78 -8.05 18.81
N LEU A 275 -1.70 -7.72 19.52
CA LEU A 275 -1.26 -8.38 20.75
C LEU A 275 -1.50 -7.45 21.95
N ALA A 276 -2.36 -7.86 22.90
CA ALA A 276 -2.59 -7.10 24.13
C ALA A 276 -1.71 -7.58 25.28
N VAL A 277 -1.15 -6.65 26.05
CA VAL A 277 -0.44 -6.95 27.31
C VAL A 277 -1.36 -6.63 28.48
N VAL A 278 -1.78 -7.67 29.20
CA VAL A 278 -2.78 -7.60 30.28
C VAL A 278 -2.19 -8.13 31.58
N GLY A 279 -2.61 -7.60 32.73
CA GLY A 279 -2.16 -8.06 34.04
C GLY A 279 -2.48 -7.04 35.13
N ARG A 280 -2.40 -7.46 36.39
CA ARG A 280 -2.65 -6.55 37.54
C ARG A 280 -1.62 -5.40 37.59
N PRO A 281 -1.87 -4.31 38.34
CA PRO A 281 -0.89 -3.24 38.53
C PRO A 281 0.45 -3.76 39.07
N ASN A 282 1.55 -3.09 38.72
CA ASN A 282 2.91 -3.33 39.24
C ASN A 282 3.57 -4.69 38.93
N VAL A 283 2.99 -5.49 38.01
CA VAL A 283 3.62 -6.73 37.49
C VAL A 283 4.70 -6.46 36.44
N GLY A 284 4.90 -5.21 36.03
CA GLY A 284 5.91 -4.82 35.03
C GLY A 284 5.44 -4.82 33.56
N LYS A 285 4.13 -4.64 33.31
CA LYS A 285 3.56 -4.53 31.95
C LYS A 285 4.24 -3.46 31.09
N SER A 286 4.30 -2.22 31.57
CA SER A 286 4.90 -1.11 30.82
C SER A 286 6.40 -1.27 30.64
N THR A 287 7.08 -1.95 31.57
CA THR A 287 8.49 -2.35 31.42
C THR A 287 8.66 -3.36 30.28
N LEU A 288 7.75 -4.34 30.17
CA LEU A 288 7.75 -5.31 29.09
C LEU A 288 7.43 -4.66 27.74
N VAL A 289 6.39 -3.81 27.68
CA VAL A 289 6.01 -3.06 26.47
C VAL A 289 7.18 -2.21 25.96
N ASN A 290 7.80 -1.41 26.83
CA ASN A 290 8.98 -0.61 26.48
C ASN A 290 10.13 -1.46 25.96
N ARG A 291 10.30 -2.68 26.49
CA ARG A 291 11.34 -3.58 26.04
C ARG A 291 11.07 -4.14 24.65
N ILE A 292 9.82 -4.54 24.39
CA ILE A 292 9.40 -5.05 23.08
C ILE A 292 9.58 -3.97 22.00
N LEU A 293 9.30 -2.70 22.33
CA LEU A 293 9.38 -1.58 21.38
C LEU A 293 10.80 -1.07 21.11
N GLY A 294 11.83 -1.55 21.83
CA GLY A 294 13.22 -1.12 21.64
C GLY A 294 13.53 0.34 22.01
N ARG A 295 12.55 1.12 22.48
CA ARG A 295 12.67 2.53 22.90
C ARG A 295 11.86 2.82 24.16
N ARG A 296 12.29 3.78 24.99
CA ARG A 296 11.50 4.28 26.15
C ARG A 296 10.33 5.13 25.64
N ALA A 297 9.22 4.50 25.26
CA ALA A 297 8.01 5.19 24.80
C ALA A 297 6.96 5.39 25.91
N ALA A 298 7.01 4.62 27.00
CA ALA A 298 6.11 4.78 28.13
C ALA A 298 6.77 5.59 29.26
N VAL A 299 6.26 6.84 29.41
CA VAL A 299 6.42 7.84 30.49
C VAL A 299 7.65 8.77 30.31
N VAL A 300 7.60 10.11 30.15
CA VAL A 300 6.64 11.23 30.36
C VAL A 300 6.81 12.25 29.20
N GLU A 301 5.72 12.79 28.63
CA GLU A 301 5.73 14.16 28.04
C GLU A 301 4.51 14.92 28.56
N ASP A 302 4.75 15.86 29.47
CA ASP A 302 3.74 16.76 30.04
C ASP A 302 3.51 17.95 29.09
N THR A 303 2.58 17.81 28.15
CA THR A 303 1.97 18.97 27.48
C THR A 303 0.47 18.98 27.74
N PRO A 304 -0.05 19.91 28.57
CA PRO A 304 -1.49 20.03 28.81
C PRO A 304 -2.21 20.51 27.55
N GLY A 305 -3.05 19.66 26.94
CA GLY A 305 -3.92 20.06 25.82
C GLY A 305 -4.17 19.03 24.72
N VAL A 306 -3.56 17.85 24.77
CA VAL A 306 -3.88 16.72 23.89
C VAL A 306 -4.68 15.68 24.67
N THR A 307 -5.87 15.33 24.17
CA THR A 307 -6.73 14.31 24.77
C THR A 307 -5.98 12.99 24.88
N ARG A 308 -5.69 12.60 26.13
CA ARG A 308 -5.17 11.30 26.54
C ARG A 308 -6.17 10.21 26.16
N ASP A 309 -5.92 9.47 25.07
CA ASP A 309 -6.70 8.28 24.77
C ASP A 309 -5.94 7.26 23.90
N ARG A 310 -5.56 6.14 24.56
CA ARG A 310 -5.23 4.77 24.07
C ARG A 310 -3.96 4.59 23.22
N VAL A 311 -2.89 4.07 23.85
CA VAL A 311 -1.58 3.86 23.21
C VAL A 311 -1.46 2.46 22.62
N SER A 312 -1.72 2.34 21.31
CA SER A 312 -1.30 1.19 20.49
C SER A 312 0.03 1.51 19.83
N TYR A 313 0.97 0.58 19.85
CA TYR A 313 2.31 0.76 19.31
C TYR A 313 2.58 -0.22 18.16
N ASP A 314 3.29 0.24 17.14
CA ASP A 314 3.86 -0.64 16.12
C ASP A 314 5.06 -1.40 16.69
N ALA A 315 5.07 -2.72 16.52
CA ALA A 315 6.13 -3.61 16.97
C ALA A 315 6.48 -4.63 15.88
N GLU A 316 7.75 -5.02 15.86
CA GLU A 316 8.29 -6.02 14.94
C GLU A 316 9.10 -7.03 15.76
N TRP A 317 8.96 -8.31 15.44
CA TRP A 317 9.80 -9.37 16.00
C TRP A 317 9.98 -10.49 14.99
N ALA A 318 11.24 -10.85 14.71
CA ALA A 318 11.63 -11.94 13.82
C ALA A 318 10.98 -11.87 12.41
N GLY A 319 10.91 -10.66 11.85
CA GLY A 319 10.29 -10.36 10.55
C GLY A 319 8.75 -10.38 10.57
N THR A 320 8.13 -10.38 11.75
CA THR A 320 6.67 -10.36 11.92
C THR A 320 6.23 -9.02 12.52
N ASP A 321 5.47 -8.24 11.76
CA ASP A 321 4.86 -6.99 12.22
C ASP A 321 3.56 -7.26 12.99
N PHE A 322 3.36 -6.56 14.12
CA PHE A 322 2.15 -6.65 14.94
C PHE A 322 1.87 -5.34 15.68
N LYS A 323 0.62 -5.16 16.11
CA LYS A 323 0.23 -4.03 16.98
C LYS A 323 0.27 -4.44 18.44
N LEU A 324 0.98 -3.70 19.28
CA LEU A 324 1.05 -3.94 20.71
C LEU A 324 0.14 -2.96 21.48
N VAL A 325 -0.75 -3.48 22.32
CA VAL A 325 -1.69 -2.67 23.12
C VAL A 325 -1.34 -2.78 24.61
N ASP A 326 -1.04 -1.63 25.27
CA ASP A 326 -0.81 -1.57 26.72
C ASP A 326 -2.11 -1.25 27.48
N THR A 327 -2.34 -1.99 28.57
CA THR A 327 -3.46 -1.76 29.51
C THR A 327 -3.10 -0.80 30.66
N GLY A 328 -1.84 -0.39 30.80
CA GLY A 328 -1.32 0.24 32.02
C GLY A 328 -1.43 1.77 32.15
N GLY A 329 -1.69 2.52 31.08
CA GLY A 329 -1.55 4.00 31.04
C GLY A 329 -2.69 4.83 31.65
N TRP A 330 -3.59 4.24 32.43
CA TRP A 330 -4.81 4.89 32.91
C TRP A 330 -4.87 4.87 34.44
N GLU A 331 -4.34 5.89 35.10
CA GLU A 331 -4.68 6.18 36.49
C GLU A 331 -6.13 6.65 36.55
N ALA A 332 -7.01 5.78 37.02
CA ALA A 332 -8.37 6.13 37.40
C ALA A 332 -8.39 6.30 38.93
N ASP A 333 -8.47 7.55 39.38
CA ASP A 333 -8.91 7.92 40.73
C ASP A 333 -10.37 7.46 40.89
N VAL A 334 -10.58 6.21 41.29
CA VAL A 334 -11.90 5.71 41.72
C VAL A 334 -11.69 4.76 42.88
N GLU A 335 -12.37 5.02 44.00
CA GLU A 335 -12.55 4.05 45.08
C GLU A 335 -13.20 2.78 44.50
N GLY A 336 -12.39 1.71 44.39
CA GLY A 336 -12.81 0.44 43.78
C GLY A 336 -11.83 -0.08 42.72
N ILE A 337 -10.53 -0.11 43.06
CA ILE A 337 -9.40 -0.51 42.19
C ILE A 337 -9.67 -1.83 41.43
N GLU A 338 -10.40 -2.78 42.02
CA GLU A 338 -10.64 -4.10 41.43
C GLU A 338 -11.60 -4.12 40.22
N SER A 339 -12.60 -3.22 40.17
CA SER A 339 -13.62 -3.20 39.09
C SER A 339 -13.09 -2.49 37.83
N ALA A 340 -12.28 -1.45 38.03
CA ALA A 340 -11.64 -0.69 36.96
C ALA A 340 -10.62 -1.55 36.18
N ILE A 341 -9.82 -2.35 36.89
CA ILE A 341 -8.81 -3.25 36.28
C ILE A 341 -9.46 -4.30 35.37
N ALA A 342 -10.59 -4.88 35.79
CA ALA A 342 -11.31 -5.88 35.00
C ALA A 342 -11.89 -5.28 33.71
N SER A 343 -12.39 -4.05 33.78
CA SER A 343 -12.96 -3.33 32.63
C SER A 343 -11.89 -2.97 31.60
N GLN A 344 -10.71 -2.54 32.05
CA GLN A 344 -9.57 -2.23 31.16
C GLN A 344 -9.05 -3.48 30.44
N ALA A 345 -8.87 -4.57 31.20
CA ALA A 345 -8.44 -5.86 30.65
C ALA A 345 -9.44 -6.38 29.61
N GLN A 346 -10.74 -6.25 29.86
CA GLN A 346 -11.79 -6.71 28.94
C GLN A 346 -11.78 -5.98 27.59
N ILE A 347 -11.48 -4.68 27.56
CA ILE A 347 -11.41 -3.87 26.33
C ILE A 347 -10.19 -4.26 25.49
N ALA A 348 -9.02 -4.35 26.11
CA ALA A 348 -7.80 -4.76 25.42
C ALA A 348 -7.94 -6.17 24.84
N VAL A 349 -8.59 -7.07 25.59
CA VAL A 349 -8.90 -8.42 25.11
C VAL A 349 -9.89 -8.39 23.95
N GLN A 350 -10.90 -7.52 23.92
CA GLN A 350 -11.82 -7.42 22.78
C GLN A 350 -11.13 -6.98 21.50
N LEU A 351 -10.20 -6.04 21.59
CA LEU A 351 -9.49 -5.47 20.43
C LEU A 351 -8.31 -6.32 19.95
N ALA A 352 -7.76 -7.21 20.80
CA ALA A 352 -6.59 -8.01 20.47
C ALA A 352 -6.93 -9.35 19.82
N ASP A 353 -6.11 -9.86 18.92
CA ASP A 353 -6.24 -11.21 18.36
C ASP A 353 -5.59 -12.26 19.26
N ALA A 354 -4.58 -11.86 20.03
CA ALA A 354 -3.95 -12.67 21.07
C ALA A 354 -3.61 -11.83 22.31
N VAL A 355 -3.40 -12.49 23.46
CA VAL A 355 -3.16 -11.81 24.74
C VAL A 355 -1.91 -12.35 25.42
N VAL A 356 -1.06 -11.47 25.92
CA VAL A 356 0.00 -11.79 26.89
C VAL A 356 -0.50 -11.43 28.29
N LEU A 357 -0.72 -12.43 29.12
CA LEU A 357 -1.02 -12.22 30.54
C LEU A 357 0.30 -12.13 31.33
N VAL A 358 0.57 -10.97 31.92
CA VAL A 358 1.75 -10.72 32.74
C VAL A 358 1.39 -10.86 34.22
N VAL A 359 2.13 -11.74 34.91
CA VAL A 359 2.04 -11.97 36.36
C VAL A 359 3.41 -11.74 37.00
N ASP A 360 3.46 -11.63 38.32
CA ASP A 360 4.68 -11.38 39.08
C ASP A 360 5.13 -12.67 39.79
N GLY A 361 6.29 -13.20 39.39
CA GLY A 361 6.84 -14.43 39.94
C GLY A 361 7.23 -14.36 41.42
N GLN A 362 7.56 -13.17 41.94
CA GLN A 362 7.96 -13.01 43.33
C GLN A 362 6.77 -12.97 44.29
N VAL A 363 5.62 -12.49 43.80
CA VAL A 363 4.40 -12.35 44.60
C VAL A 363 3.55 -13.63 44.55
N GLY A 364 3.63 -14.40 43.47
CA GLY A 364 2.81 -15.59 43.27
C GLY A 364 1.37 -15.27 42.82
N LEU A 365 0.51 -16.27 42.89
CA LEU A 365 -0.89 -16.21 42.44
C LEU A 365 -1.76 -15.33 43.35
N THR A 366 -2.47 -14.35 42.77
CA THR A 366 -3.42 -13.50 43.51
C THR A 366 -4.87 -13.68 43.06
N ASN A 367 -5.83 -13.31 43.92
CA ASN A 367 -7.26 -13.31 43.57
C ASN A 367 -7.59 -12.44 42.35
N THR A 368 -6.84 -11.37 42.12
CA THR A 368 -6.99 -10.50 40.94
C THR A 368 -6.55 -11.22 39.67
N ASP A 369 -5.46 -11.98 39.75
CA ASP A 369 -4.98 -12.77 38.61
C ASP A 369 -5.99 -13.87 38.26
N GLU A 370 -6.57 -14.57 39.25
CA GLU A 370 -7.62 -15.56 39.01
C GLU A 370 -8.86 -14.98 38.29
N ARG A 371 -9.25 -13.75 38.62
CA ARG A 371 -10.37 -13.06 37.95
C ARG A 371 -10.03 -12.72 36.50
N ILE A 372 -8.81 -12.24 36.24
CA ILE A 372 -8.32 -11.97 34.88
C ILE A 372 -8.28 -13.27 34.07
N VAL A 373 -7.79 -14.37 34.65
CA VAL A 373 -7.77 -15.70 34.00
C VAL A 373 -9.19 -16.16 33.66
N LYS A 374 -10.17 -16.01 34.56
CA LYS A 374 -11.59 -16.34 34.29
C LYS A 374 -12.15 -15.52 33.13
N MET A 375 -11.83 -14.23 33.08
CA MET A 375 -12.24 -13.33 31.98
C MET A 375 -11.59 -13.73 30.65
N LEU A 376 -10.29 -14.01 30.64
CA LEU A 376 -9.56 -14.43 29.45
C LEU A 376 -10.06 -15.77 28.91
N ARG A 377 -10.35 -16.75 29.78
CA ARG A 377 -10.97 -18.02 29.38
C ARG A 377 -12.34 -17.81 28.74
N ALA A 378 -13.14 -16.89 29.27
CA ALA A 378 -14.45 -16.55 28.71
C ALA A 378 -14.34 -15.83 27.35
N SER A 379 -13.19 -15.21 27.04
CA SER A 379 -12.94 -14.52 25.77
C SER A 379 -12.62 -15.46 24.60
N GLY A 380 -12.17 -16.70 24.87
CA GLY A 380 -11.79 -17.67 23.85
C GLY A 380 -10.51 -17.34 23.06
N LYS A 381 -9.85 -16.21 23.35
CA LYS A 381 -8.63 -15.78 22.65
C LYS A 381 -7.42 -16.56 23.14
N PRO A 382 -6.43 -16.82 22.28
CA PRO A 382 -5.20 -17.46 22.70
C PRO A 382 -4.44 -16.55 23.67
N VAL A 383 -3.99 -17.14 24.78
CA VAL A 383 -3.30 -16.44 25.86
C VAL A 383 -1.92 -17.04 26.04
N THR A 384 -0.90 -16.20 26.06
CA THR A 384 0.47 -16.57 26.47
C THR A 384 0.74 -16.03 27.87
N LEU A 385 1.24 -16.87 28.76
CA LEU A 385 1.46 -16.52 30.17
C LEU A 385 2.91 -16.12 30.42
N ALA A 386 3.12 -14.85 30.80
CA ALA A 386 4.43 -14.29 31.14
C ALA A 386 4.57 -14.12 32.65
N VAL A 387 5.48 -14.88 33.27
CA VAL A 387 5.85 -14.75 34.68
C VAL A 387 7.04 -13.82 34.80
N ASN A 388 6.78 -12.56 35.16
CA ASN A 388 7.78 -11.50 35.20
C ASN A 388 8.53 -11.43 36.54
N LYS A 389 9.69 -10.75 36.55
CA LYS A 389 10.63 -10.62 37.68
C LYS A 389 11.39 -11.91 38.03
N VAL A 390 11.60 -12.76 37.03
CA VAL A 390 12.50 -13.91 37.10
C VAL A 390 13.87 -13.46 36.62
N ASP A 391 14.63 -12.85 37.53
CA ASP A 391 15.86 -12.11 37.19
C ASP A 391 17.10 -13.00 37.05
N ASP A 392 17.08 -14.19 37.64
CA ASP A 392 18.20 -15.14 37.67
C ASP A 392 17.74 -16.60 37.44
N ARG A 393 18.72 -17.51 37.23
CA ARG A 393 18.46 -18.94 36.97
C ARG A 393 17.88 -19.67 38.18
N GLU A 394 18.24 -19.27 39.40
CA GLU A 394 17.70 -19.90 40.59
C GLU A 394 16.21 -19.56 40.71
N SER A 395 15.80 -18.35 40.34
CA SER A 395 14.40 -17.90 40.36
C SER A 395 13.48 -18.56 39.32
N GLU A 396 13.98 -19.39 38.39
CA GLU A 396 13.15 -20.08 37.37
C GLU A 396 12.12 -21.05 37.99
N TYR A 397 12.39 -21.60 39.18
CA TYR A 397 11.41 -22.47 39.85
C TYR A 397 10.11 -21.73 40.23
N LEU A 398 10.13 -20.40 40.36
CA LEU A 398 8.95 -19.59 40.70
C LEU A 398 7.86 -19.69 39.62
N THR A 399 8.27 -19.96 38.38
CA THR A 399 7.37 -20.14 37.23
C THR A 399 6.52 -21.40 37.36
N ALA A 400 6.98 -22.41 38.13
CA ALA A 400 6.30 -23.70 38.27
C ALA A 400 4.91 -23.60 38.93
N GLU A 401 4.69 -22.63 39.82
CA GLU A 401 3.41 -22.46 40.49
C GLU A 401 2.29 -22.03 39.51
N PHE A 402 2.64 -21.29 38.46
CA PHE A 402 1.69 -20.67 37.54
C PHE A 402 1.05 -21.64 36.55
N TRP A 403 1.56 -22.88 36.46
CA TRP A 403 0.88 -23.97 35.75
C TRP A 403 -0.55 -24.21 36.26
N LYS A 404 -0.81 -23.94 37.56
CA LYS A 404 -2.15 -24.04 38.17
C LYS A 404 -3.18 -23.12 37.50
N MET A 405 -2.76 -22.08 36.78
CA MET A 405 -3.66 -21.19 36.04
C MET A 405 -4.28 -21.86 34.80
N GLY A 406 -3.75 -22.99 34.33
CA GLY A 406 -4.30 -23.74 33.20
C GLY A 406 -4.44 -22.91 31.92
N LEU A 407 -3.45 -22.05 31.64
CA LEU A 407 -3.38 -21.22 30.42
C LEU A 407 -2.27 -21.69 29.46
N GLY A 408 -1.73 -22.90 29.67
CA GLY A 408 -0.58 -23.42 28.94
C GLY A 408 0.73 -23.21 29.69
N GLU A 409 1.84 -23.29 28.95
CA GLU A 409 3.20 -23.15 29.48
C GLU A 409 3.45 -21.71 29.98
N PRO A 410 3.86 -21.53 31.25
CA PRO A 410 4.28 -20.25 31.79
C PRO A 410 5.73 -19.94 31.39
N TYR A 411 5.95 -18.77 30.79
CA TYR A 411 7.27 -18.29 30.35
C TYR A 411 7.87 -17.37 31.42
N GLY A 412 8.99 -17.78 32.02
CA GLY A 412 9.73 -16.96 32.98
C GLY A 412 10.49 -15.85 32.28
N ILE A 413 10.19 -14.60 32.61
CA ILE A 413 10.84 -13.42 32.01
C ILE A 413 11.38 -12.46 33.06
N SER A 414 12.39 -11.68 32.65
CA SER A 414 12.74 -10.43 33.32
C SER A 414 12.57 -9.28 32.32
N ALA A 415 11.47 -8.54 32.44
CA ALA A 415 11.26 -7.34 31.62
C ALA A 415 12.34 -6.27 31.87
N MET A 416 12.95 -6.24 33.06
CA MET A 416 14.00 -5.28 33.40
C MET A 416 15.37 -5.67 32.83
N HIS A 417 15.70 -6.96 32.78
CA HIS A 417 17.00 -7.45 32.32
C HIS A 417 16.99 -8.09 30.93
N GLY A 418 15.80 -8.31 30.34
CA GLY A 418 15.63 -8.76 28.95
C GLY A 418 15.66 -10.27 28.80
N ARG A 419 15.66 -11.00 29.92
CA ARG A 419 15.70 -12.46 29.95
C ARG A 419 14.34 -13.04 29.55
N GLY A 420 14.35 -14.10 28.73
CA GLY A 420 13.15 -14.88 28.37
C GLY A 420 12.14 -14.18 27.45
N ILE A 421 12.41 -12.94 27.04
CA ILE A 421 11.47 -12.17 26.19
C ILE A 421 11.38 -12.74 24.79
N GLY A 422 12.47 -13.25 24.23
CA GLY A 422 12.45 -13.87 22.90
C GLY A 422 11.54 -15.09 22.85
N GLU A 423 11.72 -16.03 23.77
CA GLU A 423 10.87 -17.22 23.89
C GLU A 423 9.40 -16.86 24.13
N LEU A 424 9.13 -15.83 24.96
CA LEU A 424 7.78 -15.32 25.17
C LEU A 424 7.17 -14.77 23.87
N LEU A 425 7.92 -13.97 23.10
CA LEU A 425 7.44 -13.35 21.87
C LEU A 425 7.24 -14.39 20.77
N ASP A 426 8.14 -15.36 20.64
CA ASP A 426 7.97 -16.49 19.71
C ASP A 426 6.67 -17.24 20.00
N ALA A 427 6.42 -17.58 21.27
CA ALA A 427 5.18 -18.25 21.69
C ALA A 427 3.92 -17.39 21.50
N ALA A 428 4.01 -16.08 21.79
CA ALA A 428 2.91 -15.14 21.63
C ALA A 428 2.53 -14.93 20.17
N LEU A 429 3.51 -14.83 19.27
CA LEU A 429 3.28 -14.68 17.84
C LEU A 429 2.86 -15.97 17.16
N ASP A 430 3.34 -17.13 17.62
CA ASP A 430 2.80 -18.41 17.17
C ASP A 430 1.33 -18.57 17.58
N SER A 431 0.99 -18.11 18.78
CA SER A 431 -0.39 -18.05 19.26
C SER A 431 -1.24 -17.09 18.42
N LEU A 432 -0.69 -15.93 18.05
CA LEU A 432 -1.30 -14.95 17.14
C LEU A 432 -1.55 -15.54 15.74
N LYS A 433 -0.55 -16.20 15.14
CA LYS A 433 -0.67 -16.89 13.84
C LYS A 433 -1.68 -18.04 13.85
N LYS A 434 -1.80 -18.75 14.97
CA LYS A 434 -2.85 -19.77 15.16
C LYS A 434 -4.23 -19.12 15.35
N ALA A 435 -4.30 -17.96 16.00
CA ALA A 435 -5.50 -17.14 16.11
C ALA A 435 -5.98 -16.72 14.72
N GLU A 436 -5.09 -16.24 13.84
CA GLU A 436 -5.39 -15.87 12.45
C GLU A 436 -6.05 -17.00 11.63
N LYS A 437 -5.81 -18.27 11.99
CA LYS A 437 -6.47 -19.44 11.35
C LYS A 437 -7.84 -19.77 11.94
N THR A 438 -8.19 -19.23 13.11
CA THR A 438 -9.35 -19.65 13.93
C THR A 438 -10.35 -18.52 14.17
N SER A 439 -9.91 -17.25 14.18
CA SER A 439 -10.77 -16.08 14.10
C SER A 439 -11.14 -15.83 12.63
N GLY A 440 -12.37 -15.41 12.35
CA GLY A 440 -12.93 -15.21 11.00
C GLY A 440 -12.28 -14.11 10.15
N PHE A 441 -10.95 -14.07 10.05
CA PHE A 441 -10.17 -13.21 9.16
C PHE A 441 -9.93 -13.83 7.78
N LEU A 442 -10.68 -14.88 7.42
CA LEU A 442 -10.99 -15.18 6.02
C LEU A 442 -11.93 -14.10 5.45
N THR A 443 -11.52 -12.82 5.50
CA THR A 443 -12.04 -11.86 4.54
C THR A 443 -11.33 -12.18 3.23
N PRO A 444 -12.05 -12.54 2.16
CA PRO A 444 -11.43 -12.62 0.85
C PRO A 444 -10.72 -11.29 0.58
N SER A 445 -9.44 -11.32 0.20
CA SER A 445 -8.60 -10.13 0.03
C SER A 445 -9.14 -9.09 -0.95
N HIS A 446 -10.18 -9.44 -1.71
CA HIS A 446 -10.87 -8.56 -2.66
C HIS A 446 -12.05 -7.76 -2.08
N LEU A 447 -12.55 -8.07 -0.88
CA LEU A 447 -13.74 -7.39 -0.33
C LEU A 447 -13.37 -6.16 0.52
N ARG A 448 -14.00 -5.02 0.22
CA ARG A 448 -13.87 -3.78 1.00
C ARG A 448 -14.68 -3.86 2.28
N ARG A 449 -14.10 -3.38 3.39
CA ARG A 449 -14.70 -3.49 4.74
C ARG A 449 -15.47 -2.24 5.11
N VAL A 450 -16.74 -2.41 5.46
CA VAL A 450 -17.68 -1.31 5.69
C VAL A 450 -18.29 -1.42 7.09
N ALA A 451 -18.17 -0.39 7.91
CA ALA A 451 -18.87 -0.30 9.19
C ALA A 451 -20.13 0.53 9.06
N LEU A 452 -21.24 0.03 9.62
CA LEU A 452 -22.51 0.77 9.69
C LEU A 452 -22.68 1.36 11.09
N VAL A 453 -22.47 2.66 11.24
CA VAL A 453 -22.42 3.35 12.54
C VAL A 453 -23.47 4.43 12.67
N GLY A 454 -23.78 4.83 13.90
CA GLY A 454 -24.77 5.87 14.20
C GLY A 454 -25.54 5.55 15.48
N ARG A 455 -26.40 6.47 15.93
CA ARG A 455 -27.19 6.29 17.16
C ARG A 455 -28.13 5.09 17.13
N PRO A 456 -28.62 4.62 18.29
CA PRO A 456 -29.75 3.67 18.32
C PRO A 456 -30.95 4.23 17.56
N ASN A 457 -31.70 3.37 16.85
CA ASN A 457 -32.95 3.69 16.15
C ASN A 457 -32.85 4.60 14.90
N VAL A 458 -31.65 4.97 14.45
CA VAL A 458 -31.46 5.72 13.18
C VAL A 458 -31.80 4.92 11.93
N GLY A 459 -31.95 3.60 12.05
CA GLY A 459 -32.35 2.70 10.96
C GLY A 459 -31.23 1.85 10.34
N LYS A 460 -30.12 1.65 11.07
CA LYS A 460 -29.02 0.74 10.68
C LYS A 460 -29.51 -0.63 10.21
N SER A 461 -30.34 -1.31 11.02
CA SER A 461 -30.87 -2.64 10.67
C SER A 461 -31.81 -2.63 9.49
N SER A 462 -32.62 -1.59 9.36
CA SER A 462 -33.48 -1.42 8.20
C SER A 462 -32.66 -1.26 6.93
N LEU A 463 -31.57 -0.48 6.98
CA LEU A 463 -30.71 -0.27 5.82
C LEU A 463 -29.95 -1.53 5.44
N LEU A 464 -29.34 -2.23 6.40
CA LEU A 464 -28.62 -3.48 6.12
C LEU A 464 -29.55 -4.53 5.50
N ASN A 465 -30.75 -4.70 6.04
CA ASN A 465 -31.74 -5.62 5.48
C ASN A 465 -32.18 -5.20 4.07
N GLN A 466 -32.43 -3.91 3.84
CA GLN A 466 -32.81 -3.41 2.52
C GLN A 466 -31.73 -3.70 1.47
N LEU A 467 -30.46 -3.44 1.81
CA LEU A 467 -29.32 -3.74 0.94
C LEU A 467 -29.16 -5.25 0.69
N ALA A 468 -29.37 -6.08 1.72
CA ALA A 468 -29.29 -7.53 1.58
C ALA A 468 -30.44 -8.16 0.77
N HIS A 469 -31.61 -7.49 0.70
CA HIS A 469 -32.80 -8.00 0.00
C HIS A 469 -32.92 -7.56 -1.46
N GLU A 470 -32.27 -6.47 -1.88
CA GLU A 470 -32.39 -5.92 -3.25
C GLU A 470 -31.59 -6.73 -4.29
N GLU A 471 -30.51 -7.41 -3.92
CA GLU A 471 -29.73 -8.30 -4.80
C GLU A 471 -29.43 -9.62 -4.07
N ARG A 472 -29.56 -10.76 -4.76
CA ARG A 472 -29.51 -12.12 -4.18
C ARG A 472 -28.23 -12.35 -3.38
N THR A 473 -28.27 -12.09 -2.07
CA THR A 473 -27.21 -12.41 -1.14
C THR A 473 -27.10 -13.93 -0.97
N VAL A 474 -25.95 -14.49 -1.35
CA VAL A 474 -25.56 -15.82 -0.85
C VAL A 474 -25.08 -15.62 0.58
N VAL A 475 -26.01 -15.78 1.53
CA VAL A 475 -25.65 -15.85 2.95
C VAL A 475 -24.87 -17.14 3.15
N ASN A 476 -23.55 -17.03 3.27
CA ASN A 476 -22.74 -18.17 3.69
C ASN A 476 -22.81 -18.26 5.21
N ASP A 477 -23.84 -18.94 5.72
CA ASP A 477 -23.94 -19.32 7.12
C ASP A 477 -22.88 -20.38 7.41
N LEU A 478 -21.64 -19.98 7.71
CA LEU A 478 -20.67 -20.86 8.36
C LEU A 478 -21.17 -21.13 9.79
N ALA A 479 -22.07 -22.10 9.89
CA ALA A 479 -22.68 -22.55 11.12
C ALA A 479 -21.61 -23.09 12.08
N GLY A 480 -21.49 -22.46 13.25
CA GLY A 480 -20.83 -23.06 14.41
C GLY A 480 -19.79 -22.17 15.08
N THR A 481 -20.24 -21.29 15.98
CA THR A 481 -19.91 -21.28 17.42
C THR A 481 -20.40 -19.97 18.05
N THR A 482 -20.94 -20.09 19.26
CA THR A 482 -21.66 -19.01 19.96
C THR A 482 -20.69 -18.05 20.66
N ARG A 483 -20.51 -16.83 20.14
CA ARG A 483 -20.68 -15.52 20.84
C ARG A 483 -20.02 -14.31 20.17
N ASP A 484 -19.29 -14.47 19.07
CA ASP A 484 -18.58 -13.38 18.42
C ASP A 484 -19.42 -12.62 17.37
N PRO A 485 -19.13 -11.33 17.11
CA PRO A 485 -19.82 -10.55 16.09
C PRO A 485 -19.59 -11.16 14.70
N VAL A 486 -20.69 -11.46 14.00
CA VAL A 486 -20.69 -12.04 12.66
C VAL A 486 -20.59 -10.89 11.65
N ASP A 487 -19.55 -10.87 10.83
CA ASP A 487 -19.44 -9.95 9.69
C ASP A 487 -20.26 -10.55 8.51
N GLU A 488 -20.90 -9.71 7.70
CA GLU A 488 -21.82 -10.17 6.63
C GLU A 488 -21.37 -9.66 5.26
N VAL A 489 -21.35 -10.54 4.26
CA VAL A 489 -21.11 -10.16 2.86
C VAL A 489 -22.44 -9.73 2.25
N VAL A 490 -22.49 -8.52 1.69
CA VAL A 490 -23.68 -7.94 1.07
C VAL A 490 -23.30 -7.47 -0.34
N THR A 491 -24.02 -7.95 -1.34
CA THR A 491 -23.91 -7.48 -2.72
C THR A 491 -24.69 -6.19 -2.88
N VAL A 492 -24.04 -5.11 -3.33
CA VAL A 492 -24.67 -3.80 -3.58
C VAL A 492 -24.21 -3.31 -4.94
N ASP A 493 -25.16 -3.07 -5.86
CA ASP A 493 -24.89 -2.61 -7.23
C ASP A 493 -23.97 -3.60 -8.00
N GLY A 494 -24.16 -4.91 -7.79
CA GLY A 494 -23.37 -5.99 -8.41
C GLY A 494 -21.97 -6.22 -7.81
N GLU A 495 -21.58 -5.50 -6.76
CA GLU A 495 -20.28 -5.65 -6.07
C GLU A 495 -20.47 -6.21 -4.66
N ASP A 496 -19.61 -7.12 -4.22
CA ASP A 496 -19.65 -7.69 -2.88
C ASP A 496 -18.89 -6.82 -1.86
N TRP A 497 -19.53 -6.55 -0.72
CA TRP A 497 -18.99 -5.74 0.37
C TRP A 497 -19.02 -6.50 1.69
N LEU A 498 -17.98 -6.40 2.52
CA LEU A 498 -18.00 -6.99 3.85
C LEU A 498 -18.45 -5.95 4.88
N PHE A 499 -19.66 -6.13 5.43
CA PHE A 499 -20.18 -5.33 6.53
C PHE A 499 -19.69 -5.87 7.88
N ILE A 500 -19.01 -5.01 8.64
CA ILE A 500 -18.39 -5.36 9.93
C ILE A 500 -19.37 -5.16 11.09
N ASP A 501 -19.36 -6.08 12.05
CA ASP A 501 -20.12 -6.05 13.31
C ASP A 501 -21.66 -5.95 13.12
N THR A 502 -22.23 -6.83 12.29
CA THR A 502 -23.68 -6.86 12.02
C THR A 502 -24.50 -7.56 13.12
N ALA A 503 -23.86 -8.25 14.06
CA ALA A 503 -24.55 -8.92 15.17
C ALA A 503 -25.31 -7.95 16.11
N GLY A 504 -24.81 -6.72 16.28
CA GLY A 504 -25.52 -5.64 16.98
C GLY A 504 -26.73 -5.09 16.23
N ILE A 505 -26.76 -5.30 14.91
CA ILE A 505 -27.82 -4.87 14.00
C ILE A 505 -28.99 -5.87 14.03
N LYS A 506 -28.72 -7.18 14.12
CA LYS A 506 -29.74 -8.25 14.18
C LYS A 506 -30.33 -8.51 15.58
N ARG A 507 -29.57 -8.32 16.68
CA ARG A 507 -30.08 -8.54 18.05
C ARG A 507 -30.88 -7.34 18.60
N ARG A 508 -32.14 -7.24 18.19
CA ARG A 508 -33.16 -6.44 18.89
C ARG A 508 -34.35 -7.29 19.29
N LEU A 509 -34.20 -8.08 20.36
CA LEU A 509 -35.37 -8.63 21.04
C LEU A 509 -35.26 -8.75 22.57
N HIS A 510 -34.11 -8.51 23.22
CA HIS A 510 -34.07 -8.54 24.69
C HIS A 510 -33.30 -7.37 25.31
N LYS A 511 -34.05 -6.57 26.08
CA LYS A 511 -33.62 -5.52 27.01
C LYS A 511 -32.41 -5.96 27.84
N LEU A 512 -31.46 -5.04 28.05
CA LEU A 512 -30.69 -4.92 29.29
C LEU A 512 -30.35 -3.43 29.49
N SER A 513 -30.85 -2.84 30.58
CA SER A 513 -30.41 -1.51 31.04
C SER A 513 -29.00 -1.63 31.62
N GLY A 514 -28.09 -0.76 31.20
CA GLY A 514 -26.63 -0.87 31.43
C GLY A 514 -25.80 -0.87 30.13
N ALA A 515 -26.46 -0.75 28.96
CA ALA A 515 -25.90 -1.06 27.64
C ALA A 515 -25.21 0.11 26.89
N GLU A 516 -25.18 1.33 27.41
CA GLU A 516 -24.61 2.48 26.66
C GLU A 516 -23.08 2.41 26.53
N TYR A 517 -22.36 2.02 27.58
CA TYR A 517 -20.90 1.88 27.57
C TYR A 517 -20.43 0.78 26.59
N PHE A 518 -21.14 -0.35 26.55
CA PHE A 518 -20.82 -1.45 25.63
C PHE A 518 -21.20 -1.14 24.18
N SER A 519 -22.16 -0.24 23.95
CA SER A 519 -22.54 0.18 22.59
C SER A 519 -21.50 1.08 21.95
N SER A 520 -20.84 1.94 22.72
CA SER A 520 -19.81 2.86 22.21
C SER A 520 -18.51 2.12 21.87
N LEU A 521 -18.09 1.16 22.71
CA LEU A 521 -16.90 0.33 22.48
C LEU A 521 -17.04 -0.54 21.22
N ARG A 522 -18.21 -1.12 20.97
CA ARG A 522 -18.47 -1.88 19.74
C ARG A 522 -18.43 -1.00 18.50
N THR A 523 -19.05 0.18 18.57
CA THR A 523 -19.02 1.15 17.46
C THR A 523 -17.59 1.52 17.10
N GLN A 524 -16.72 1.74 18.10
CA GLN A 524 -15.32 2.04 17.88
C GLN A 524 -14.55 0.86 17.26
N ALA A 525 -14.72 -0.36 17.79
CA ALA A 525 -14.08 -1.55 17.24
C ALA A 525 -14.50 -1.82 15.78
N ALA A 526 -15.77 -1.58 15.44
CA ALA A 526 -16.25 -1.68 14.07
C ALA A 526 -15.58 -0.64 13.15
N ILE A 527 -15.46 0.62 13.60
CA ILE A 527 -14.75 1.68 12.84
C ILE A 527 -13.29 1.28 12.60
N GLU A 528 -12.58 0.83 13.64
CA GLU A 528 -11.16 0.47 13.55
C GLU A 528 -10.88 -0.73 12.62
N ARG A 529 -11.84 -1.66 12.50
CA ARG A 529 -11.74 -2.82 11.59
C ARG A 529 -12.18 -2.49 10.15
N SER A 530 -12.94 -1.42 9.94
CA SER A 530 -13.46 -1.01 8.63
C SER A 530 -12.47 -0.17 7.82
N GLU A 531 -12.68 -0.07 6.51
CA GLU A 531 -12.03 0.90 5.64
C GLU A 531 -12.93 2.12 5.43
N LEU A 532 -14.25 1.87 5.41
CA LEU A 532 -15.28 2.87 5.22
C LEU A 532 -16.31 2.82 6.34
N ALA A 533 -16.60 3.96 6.94
CA ALA A 533 -17.66 4.16 7.91
C ALA A 533 -18.88 4.84 7.25
N LEU A 534 -20.00 4.14 7.22
CA LEU A 534 -21.31 4.69 6.89
C LEU A 534 -21.93 5.27 8.16
N VAL A 535 -21.89 6.59 8.31
CA VAL A 535 -22.42 7.28 9.49
C VAL A 535 -23.87 7.66 9.24
N LEU A 536 -24.79 6.96 9.92
CA LEU A 536 -26.22 7.11 9.73
C LEU A 536 -26.83 8.13 10.69
N PHE A 537 -27.58 9.06 10.12
CA PHE A 537 -28.40 10.06 10.81
C PHE A 537 -29.87 9.78 10.54
N ASP A 538 -30.71 10.05 11.54
CA ASP A 538 -32.16 10.15 11.34
C ASP A 538 -32.49 11.57 10.88
N ALA A 539 -32.85 11.75 9.61
CA ALA A 539 -33.13 13.07 9.05
C ALA A 539 -34.34 13.75 9.70
N SER A 540 -35.31 12.96 10.20
CA SER A 540 -36.55 13.44 10.82
C SER A 540 -36.36 14.01 12.23
N GLN A 541 -35.15 13.88 12.79
CA GLN A 541 -34.81 14.32 14.13
C GLN A 541 -33.67 15.34 14.10
N PRO A 542 -33.57 16.22 15.11
CA PRO A 542 -32.37 17.04 15.30
C PRO A 542 -31.12 16.17 15.49
N ILE A 543 -29.99 16.69 14.99
CA ILE A 543 -28.68 16.08 15.18
C ILE A 543 -28.31 16.22 16.66
N SER A 544 -27.80 15.14 17.24
CA SER A 544 -27.37 15.10 18.64
C SER A 544 -25.85 15.10 18.75
N ASP A 545 -25.34 15.46 19.93
CA ASP A 545 -23.92 15.34 20.26
C ASP A 545 -23.37 13.92 20.07
N GLN A 546 -24.22 12.90 20.23
CA GLN A 546 -23.81 11.52 20.03
C GLN A 546 -23.52 11.19 18.55
N ASP A 547 -24.24 11.79 17.60
CA ASP A 547 -23.93 11.54 16.18
C ASP A 547 -22.65 12.25 15.78
N LEU A 548 -22.46 13.49 16.25
CA LEU A 548 -21.23 14.24 16.04
C LEU A 548 -20.03 13.50 16.63
N LYS A 549 -20.20 12.88 17.80
CA LYS A 549 -19.14 12.06 18.42
C LYS A 549 -18.77 10.83 17.59
N VAL A 550 -19.76 10.08 17.09
CA VAL A 550 -19.50 8.90 16.23
C VAL A 550 -18.83 9.31 14.92
N MET A 551 -19.26 10.43 14.34
CA MET A 551 -18.64 11.01 13.14
C MET A 551 -17.18 11.38 13.39
N SER A 552 -16.87 12.10 14.48
CA SER A 552 -15.50 12.46 14.84
C SER A 552 -14.63 11.21 15.06
N GLN A 553 -15.15 10.18 15.72
CA GLN A 553 -14.44 8.91 15.90
C GLN A 553 -14.04 8.26 14.55
N ALA A 554 -14.89 8.33 13.53
CA ALA A 554 -14.56 7.81 12.20
C ALA A 554 -13.48 8.66 11.50
N VAL A 555 -13.53 9.99 11.64
CA VAL A 555 -12.51 10.91 11.09
C VAL A 555 -11.16 10.66 11.75
N ASP A 556 -11.14 10.59 13.08
CA ASP A 556 -9.93 10.42 13.89
C ASP A 556 -9.28 9.06 13.62
N ALA A 557 -10.09 8.03 13.41
CA ALA A 557 -9.63 6.69 13.00
C ALA A 557 -9.09 6.63 11.56
N GLY A 558 -9.15 7.74 10.80
CA GLY A 558 -8.61 7.82 9.44
C GLY A 558 -9.41 7.00 8.41
N ARG A 559 -10.69 6.75 8.65
CA ARG A 559 -11.54 5.93 7.78
C ARG A 559 -12.24 6.78 6.74
N CYS A 560 -12.60 6.17 5.61
CA CYS A 560 -13.48 6.82 4.65
C CYS A 560 -14.83 7.09 5.31
N ILE A 561 -15.48 8.18 4.96
CA ILE A 561 -16.76 8.55 5.56
C ILE A 561 -17.78 8.86 4.47
N VAL A 562 -18.94 8.23 4.59
CA VAL A 562 -20.14 8.62 3.88
C VAL A 562 -21.22 8.92 4.91
N LEU A 563 -21.80 10.11 4.84
CA LEU A 563 -22.85 10.58 5.74
C LEU A 563 -24.21 10.21 5.14
N VAL A 564 -24.94 9.34 5.82
CA VAL A 564 -26.19 8.77 5.34
C VAL A 564 -27.36 9.35 6.14
N PHE A 565 -28.19 10.15 5.49
CA PHE A 565 -29.40 10.73 6.09
C PHE A 565 -30.60 9.86 5.75
N ASN A 566 -30.98 9.00 6.70
CA ASN A 566 -32.06 8.04 6.57
C ASN A 566 -33.42 8.65 6.98
N LYS A 567 -34.51 7.99 6.59
CA LYS A 567 -35.91 8.41 6.79
C LYS A 567 -36.26 9.70 6.04
N TRP A 568 -35.65 9.91 4.89
CA TRP A 568 -35.91 11.09 4.05
C TRP A 568 -37.37 11.18 3.56
N ASP A 569 -38.08 10.05 3.53
CA ASP A 569 -39.52 9.96 3.23
C ASP A 569 -40.42 10.68 4.25
N LEU A 570 -39.92 10.91 5.47
CA LEU A 570 -40.66 11.61 6.53
C LEU A 570 -40.46 13.12 6.53
N MET A 571 -39.59 13.66 5.66
CA MET A 571 -39.19 15.07 5.66
C MET A 571 -40.15 15.92 4.84
N ASP A 572 -40.65 16.99 5.44
CA ASP A 572 -41.34 18.06 4.71
C ASP A 572 -40.36 19.12 4.17
N ASP A 573 -40.86 20.13 3.45
CA ASP A 573 -40.01 21.18 2.87
C ASP A 573 -39.35 22.07 3.92
N PHE A 574 -39.97 22.24 5.10
CA PHE A 574 -39.40 23.02 6.19
C PHE A 574 -38.22 22.29 6.83
N ASP A 575 -38.37 20.99 7.11
CA ASP A 575 -37.32 20.14 7.65
C ASP A 575 -36.13 20.04 6.69
N ARG A 576 -36.38 19.97 5.37
CA ARG A 576 -35.32 19.99 4.36
C ARG A 576 -34.53 21.30 4.39
N GLN A 577 -35.21 22.44 4.44
CA GLN A 577 -34.53 23.73 4.56
C GLN A 577 -33.74 23.87 5.86
N ARG A 578 -34.26 23.35 6.98
CA ARG A 578 -33.53 23.30 8.26
C ARG A 578 -32.25 22.47 8.12
N MET A 579 -32.33 21.31 7.49
CA MET A 579 -31.17 20.44 7.27
C MET A 579 -30.09 21.12 6.41
N GLU A 580 -30.46 21.84 5.35
CA GLU A 580 -29.50 22.59 4.53
C GLU A 580 -28.78 23.71 5.30
N ARG A 581 -29.45 24.32 6.30
CA ARG A 581 -28.79 25.29 7.19
C ARG A 581 -27.83 24.59 8.15
N LEU A 582 -28.26 23.49 8.76
CA LEU A 582 -27.43 22.68 9.66
C LEU A 582 -26.19 22.13 8.95
N TRP A 583 -26.32 21.70 7.69
CA TRP A 583 -25.19 21.26 6.86
C TRP A 583 -24.08 22.31 6.77
N LYS A 584 -24.44 23.59 6.67
CA LYS A 584 -23.49 24.70 6.58
C LYS A 584 -22.87 25.10 7.93
N THR A 585 -23.45 24.71 9.05
CA THR A 585 -22.98 25.13 10.39
C THR A 585 -22.33 23.99 11.18
N GLU A 586 -23.00 22.84 11.28
CA GLU A 586 -22.58 21.72 12.15
C GLU A 586 -21.60 20.76 11.47
N PHE A 587 -21.61 20.69 10.13
CA PHE A 587 -20.77 19.75 9.36
C PHE A 587 -19.57 20.40 8.68
N ASP A 588 -19.23 21.65 9.03
CA ASP A 588 -18.12 22.41 8.41
C ASP A 588 -16.81 21.59 8.33
N ARG A 589 -16.52 20.80 9.38
CA ARG A 589 -15.31 19.96 9.49
C ARG A 589 -15.30 18.71 8.60
N VAL A 590 -16.45 18.30 8.08
CA VAL A 590 -16.61 17.09 7.25
C VAL A 590 -17.38 17.38 5.96
N THR A 591 -17.35 18.63 5.48
CA THR A 591 -17.96 19.03 4.20
C THR A 591 -17.40 18.25 3.01
N TRP A 592 -16.20 17.68 3.15
CA TRP A 592 -15.58 16.78 2.18
C TRP A 592 -16.20 15.37 2.16
N ALA A 593 -16.97 14.97 3.17
CA ALA A 593 -17.62 13.67 3.19
C ALA A 593 -18.86 13.66 2.30
N GLN A 594 -19.07 12.57 1.57
CA GLN A 594 -20.22 12.47 0.67
C GLN A 594 -21.53 12.33 1.46
N ARG A 595 -22.54 13.11 1.08
CA ARG A 595 -23.88 13.08 1.67
C ARG A 595 -24.83 12.25 0.80
N VAL A 596 -25.44 11.23 1.39
CA VAL A 596 -26.47 10.41 0.75
C VAL A 596 -27.77 10.52 1.55
N ASN A 597 -28.80 11.08 0.93
CA ASN A 597 -30.16 11.11 1.49
C ASN A 597 -30.93 9.90 0.96
N LEU A 598 -31.44 9.04 1.86
CA LEU A 598 -32.15 7.82 1.49
C LEU A 598 -33.31 7.48 2.42
N SER A 599 -34.12 6.50 2.03
CA SER A 599 -35.07 5.84 2.93
C SER A 599 -34.87 4.33 2.90
N ALA A 600 -34.33 3.80 3.99
CA ALA A 600 -34.15 2.36 4.16
C ALA A 600 -35.48 1.58 4.17
N LYS A 601 -36.62 2.26 4.46
CA LYS A 601 -37.93 1.61 4.50
C LYS A 601 -38.53 1.43 3.10
N THR A 602 -38.30 2.38 2.21
CA THR A 602 -38.89 2.37 0.86
C THR A 602 -37.90 1.92 -0.23
N GLY A 603 -36.61 1.77 0.11
CA GLY A 603 -35.55 1.54 -0.88
C GLY A 603 -35.17 2.80 -1.66
N TRP A 604 -35.75 3.96 -1.34
CA TRP A 604 -35.48 5.18 -2.10
C TRP A 604 -34.01 5.61 -1.96
N HIS A 605 -33.31 5.72 -3.09
CA HIS A 605 -31.91 6.14 -3.23
C HIS A 605 -30.85 5.23 -2.56
N THR A 606 -31.18 3.97 -2.24
CA THR A 606 -30.18 2.98 -1.77
C THR A 606 -29.08 2.76 -2.82
N ASN A 607 -29.42 2.76 -4.10
CA ASN A 607 -28.48 2.62 -5.21
C ASN A 607 -27.41 3.72 -5.29
N ARG A 608 -27.66 4.93 -4.76
CA ARG A 608 -26.65 6.00 -4.73
C ARG A 608 -25.55 5.75 -3.69
N LEU A 609 -25.80 4.86 -2.73
CA LEU A 609 -24.87 4.53 -1.65
C LEU A 609 -23.61 3.86 -2.19
N ALA A 610 -23.74 2.91 -3.12
CA ALA A 610 -22.61 2.19 -3.72
C ALA A 610 -21.63 3.16 -4.41
N ARG A 611 -22.15 4.10 -5.21
CA ARG A 611 -21.33 5.13 -5.87
C ARG A 611 -20.57 6.00 -4.85
N ALA A 612 -21.24 6.41 -3.78
CA ALA A 612 -20.61 7.22 -2.74
C ALA A 612 -19.52 6.43 -1.99
N MET A 613 -19.77 5.15 -1.72
CA MET A 613 -18.79 4.26 -1.10
C MET A 613 -17.56 4.08 -1.98
N ARG A 614 -17.75 3.81 -3.28
CA ARG A 614 -16.67 3.65 -4.26
C ARG A 614 -15.81 4.92 -4.36
N GLY A 615 -16.45 6.08 -4.56
CA GLY A 615 -15.72 7.35 -4.67
C GLY A 615 -14.94 7.74 -3.41
N ALA A 616 -15.48 7.41 -2.23
CA ALA A 616 -14.78 7.63 -0.96
C ALA A 616 -13.53 6.74 -0.82
N LEU A 617 -13.64 5.47 -1.22
CA LEU A 617 -12.54 4.51 -1.16
C LEU A 617 -11.48 4.77 -2.23
N GLU A 618 -11.86 5.13 -3.45
CA GLU A 618 -10.94 5.58 -4.50
C GLU A 618 -10.12 6.79 -4.03
N SER A 619 -10.78 7.75 -3.37
CA SER A 619 -10.13 8.90 -2.75
C SER A 619 -9.16 8.52 -1.63
N TRP A 620 -9.52 7.52 -0.83
CA TRP A 620 -8.67 6.99 0.25
C TRP A 620 -7.56 6.07 -0.27
N ASP A 621 -7.61 5.61 -1.51
CA ASP A 621 -6.54 4.83 -2.14
C ASP A 621 -5.60 5.72 -2.96
N LYS A 622 -5.98 6.97 -3.22
CA LYS A 622 -5.30 7.90 -4.12
C LYS A 622 -3.89 8.26 -3.63
N ARG A 623 -2.91 7.99 -4.49
CA ARG A 623 -1.51 8.46 -4.40
C ARG A 623 -1.33 9.68 -5.30
N ILE A 624 -0.64 10.69 -4.79
CA ILE A 624 -0.18 11.86 -5.54
C ILE A 624 1.34 11.74 -5.71
N PRO A 625 1.85 11.73 -6.94
CA PRO A 625 3.28 11.74 -7.19
C PRO A 625 3.98 12.93 -6.52
N THR A 626 5.10 12.65 -5.86
CA THR A 626 5.87 13.63 -5.09
C THR A 626 6.22 14.88 -5.89
N GLY A 627 6.69 14.75 -7.13
CA GLY A 627 6.99 15.91 -7.98
C GLY A 627 5.75 16.78 -8.28
N LYS A 628 4.60 16.15 -8.53
CA LYS A 628 3.33 16.86 -8.76
C LYS A 628 2.88 17.61 -7.50
N LEU A 629 2.98 16.97 -6.34
CA LEU A 629 2.67 17.58 -5.04
C LEU A 629 3.54 18.81 -4.77
N ASN A 630 4.86 18.72 -4.98
CA ASN A 630 5.78 19.83 -4.72
C ASN A 630 5.62 20.97 -5.71
N ALA A 631 5.40 20.68 -6.99
CA ALA A 631 5.06 21.70 -7.98
C ALA A 631 3.77 22.45 -7.61
N PHE A 632 2.76 21.73 -7.13
CA PHE A 632 1.53 22.32 -6.61
C PHE A 632 1.77 23.18 -5.36
N LEU A 633 2.51 22.67 -4.37
CA LEU A 633 2.81 23.39 -3.13
C LEU A 633 3.60 24.69 -3.40
N GLY A 634 4.55 24.65 -4.35
CA GLY A 634 5.28 25.83 -4.79
C GLY A 634 4.36 26.91 -5.38
N LYS A 635 3.39 26.51 -6.21
CA LYS A 635 2.39 27.44 -6.79
C LYS A 635 1.52 28.08 -5.70
N ILE A 636 0.96 27.29 -4.78
CA ILE A 636 0.07 27.84 -3.74
C ILE A 636 0.84 28.71 -2.73
N GLN A 637 2.10 28.39 -2.44
CA GLN A 637 2.95 29.20 -1.56
C GLN A 637 3.32 30.54 -2.21
N ALA A 638 3.55 30.55 -3.53
CA ALA A 638 3.80 31.79 -4.27
C ALA A 638 2.54 32.69 -4.34
N ALA A 639 1.36 32.09 -4.56
CA ALA A 639 0.10 32.83 -4.64
C ALA A 639 -0.36 33.36 -3.27
N HIS A 640 -0.24 32.53 -2.22
CA HIS A 640 -0.60 32.88 -0.85
C HIS A 640 0.56 32.55 0.11
N PRO A 641 1.52 33.47 0.26
CA PRO A 641 2.66 33.28 1.14
C PRO A 641 2.26 33.21 2.62
N HIS A 642 2.99 32.43 3.43
CA HIS A 642 2.72 32.33 4.87
C HIS A 642 2.89 33.70 5.56
N PRO A 643 2.02 34.10 6.51
CA PRO A 643 2.20 35.35 7.25
C PRO A 643 3.56 35.44 7.96
N LEU A 644 4.13 36.65 7.98
CA LEU A 644 5.42 36.94 8.64
C LEU A 644 5.26 36.95 10.16
N ARG A 645 6.10 36.20 10.87
CA ARG A 645 6.17 36.25 12.35
C ARG A 645 7.63 36.20 12.81
N GLY A 646 8.02 37.07 13.74
CA GLY A 646 9.39 37.14 14.25
C GLY A 646 10.45 37.51 13.21
N GLY A 647 10.07 38.20 12.13
CA GLY A 647 10.99 38.70 11.09
C GLY A 647 11.44 37.68 10.04
N LYS A 648 11.02 36.40 10.14
CA LYS A 648 11.28 35.38 9.12
C LYS A 648 9.98 34.75 8.64
N GLN A 649 9.91 34.49 7.33
CA GLN A 649 8.78 33.80 6.72
C GLN A 649 9.08 32.31 6.66
N PRO A 650 8.25 31.43 7.26
CA PRO A 650 8.35 30.00 7.04
C PRO A 650 8.20 29.67 5.56
N ARG A 651 9.11 28.86 5.02
CA ARG A 651 9.06 28.36 3.64
C ARG A 651 8.83 26.86 3.66
N ILE A 652 8.07 26.37 2.68
CA ILE A 652 7.92 24.94 2.47
C ILE A 652 9.14 24.53 1.66
N LEU A 653 9.90 23.58 2.18
CA LEU A 653 11.08 23.04 1.51
C LEU A 653 10.64 21.97 0.53
N PHE A 654 9.84 21.03 1.02
CA PHE A 654 9.41 19.85 0.31
C PHE A 654 8.20 19.22 1.02
N ALA A 655 7.41 18.42 0.33
CA ALA A 655 6.43 17.54 0.93
C ALA A 655 6.33 16.19 0.20
N THR A 656 5.91 15.17 0.94
CA THR A 656 5.60 13.84 0.39
C THR A 656 4.29 13.32 0.95
N GLN A 657 3.65 12.41 0.21
CA GLN A 657 2.53 11.63 0.73
C GLN A 657 3.05 10.33 1.36
N ALA A 658 3.18 10.30 2.68
CA ALA A 658 3.73 9.17 3.43
C ALA A 658 2.79 7.96 3.51
N SER A 659 1.47 8.16 3.39
CA SER A 659 0.48 7.08 3.35
C SER A 659 -0.70 7.47 2.47
N THR A 660 -1.33 6.48 1.85
CA THR A 660 -2.62 6.65 1.17
C THR A 660 -3.79 6.33 2.07
N ARG A 661 -3.64 5.49 3.11
CA ARG A 661 -4.75 4.90 3.88
C ARG A 661 -4.69 5.21 5.38
N PRO A 662 -5.07 6.42 5.85
CA PRO A 662 -5.57 7.56 5.08
C PRO A 662 -4.46 8.38 4.39
N PRO A 663 -4.83 9.28 3.46
CA PRO A 663 -3.89 10.18 2.80
C PRO A 663 -3.17 11.05 3.82
N ARG A 664 -1.88 10.77 4.04
CA ARG A 664 -1.02 11.50 4.98
C ARG A 664 0.07 12.24 4.23
N PHE A 665 0.04 13.56 4.31
CA PHE A 665 1.05 14.46 3.75
C PHE A 665 1.98 14.93 4.85
N VAL A 666 3.29 14.74 4.62
CA VAL A 666 4.35 15.24 5.50
C VAL A 666 4.99 16.42 4.81
N ILE A 667 4.90 17.61 5.41
CA ILE A 667 5.43 18.86 4.88
C ILE A 667 6.68 19.24 5.68
N PHE A 668 7.81 19.37 5.00
CA PHE A 668 9.04 19.87 5.58
C PHE A 668 9.11 21.38 5.36
N ALA A 669 9.28 22.14 6.43
CA ALA A 669 9.27 23.59 6.40
C ALA A 669 10.39 24.20 7.24
N THR A 670 10.86 25.40 6.90
CA THR A 670 11.90 26.11 7.66
C THR A 670 11.40 26.68 9.00
N GLY A 671 10.13 26.47 9.33
CA GLY A 671 9.47 27.04 10.49
C GLY A 671 8.05 26.52 10.65
N PHE A 672 7.44 26.81 11.79
CA PHE A 672 6.09 26.36 12.10
C PHE A 672 5.06 26.93 11.12
N LEU A 673 4.23 26.06 10.54
CA LEU A 673 3.06 26.45 9.75
C LEU A 673 1.84 26.53 10.67
N GLU A 674 1.16 27.67 10.71
CA GLU A 674 0.00 27.87 11.58
C GLU A 674 -1.22 27.04 11.14
N HIS A 675 -2.11 26.71 12.07
CA HIS A 675 -3.32 25.92 11.82
C HIS A 675 -4.21 26.51 10.69
N GLY A 676 -4.27 27.85 10.58
CA GLY A 676 -4.98 28.51 9.49
C GLY A 676 -4.36 28.20 8.11
N TYR A 677 -3.02 28.23 8.03
CA TYR A 677 -2.31 27.92 6.79
C TYR A 677 -2.38 26.43 6.45
N ARG A 678 -2.32 25.53 7.45
CA ARG A 678 -2.54 24.09 7.23
C ARG A 678 -3.92 23.80 6.66
N ARG A 679 -4.97 24.45 7.17
CA ARG A 679 -6.33 24.36 6.61
C ARG A 679 -6.42 24.90 5.19
N TYR A 680 -5.70 25.98 4.89
CA TYR A 680 -5.58 26.49 3.52
C TYR A 680 -4.94 25.46 2.58
N ILE A 681 -3.83 24.84 2.99
CA ILE A 681 -3.18 23.77 2.21
C ILE A 681 -4.13 22.59 2.03
N GLU A 682 -4.79 22.12 3.09
CA GLU A 682 -5.77 21.03 3.00
C GLU A 682 -6.88 21.35 2.01
N ARG A 683 -7.47 22.55 2.08
CA ARG A 683 -8.51 22.99 1.15
C ARG A 683 -8.01 22.98 -0.30
N CYS A 684 -6.83 23.55 -0.55
CA CYS A 684 -6.27 23.57 -1.90
C CYS A 684 -5.91 22.16 -2.40
N LEU A 685 -5.43 21.26 -1.54
CA LEU A 685 -5.23 19.85 -1.89
C LEU A 685 -6.54 19.21 -2.31
N ARG A 686 -7.64 19.50 -1.62
CA ARG A 686 -8.96 18.99 -1.97
C ARG A 686 -9.48 19.57 -3.29
N GLU A 687 -9.30 20.86 -3.51
CA GLU A 687 -9.70 21.54 -4.75
C GLU A 687 -8.95 21.01 -5.98
N GLU A 688 -7.64 20.76 -5.87
CA GLU A 688 -6.81 20.30 -6.99
C GLU A 688 -6.90 18.78 -7.23
N PHE A 689 -6.90 17.98 -6.15
CA PHE A 689 -6.73 16.53 -6.24
C PHE A 689 -7.96 15.72 -5.79
N GLY A 690 -8.99 16.36 -5.22
CA GLY A 690 -10.22 15.71 -4.76
C GLY A 690 -10.19 15.28 -3.30
N PHE A 691 -10.23 13.98 -3.02
CA PHE A 691 -10.39 13.40 -1.67
C PHE A 691 -11.80 13.51 -1.07
N GLU A 692 -12.83 13.46 -1.92
CA GLU A 692 -14.21 13.34 -1.44
C GLU A 692 -14.39 12.03 -0.67
N GLY A 693 -14.99 12.10 0.52
CA GLY A 693 -15.20 10.93 1.38
C GLY A 693 -13.94 10.42 2.09
N SER A 694 -12.75 11.01 1.88
CA SER A 694 -11.52 10.64 2.59
C SER A 694 -10.99 11.76 3.49
N PRO A 695 -10.63 11.46 4.76
CA PRO A 695 -9.91 12.40 5.61
C PRO A 695 -8.49 12.62 5.06
N ILE A 696 -7.96 13.83 5.19
CA ILE A 696 -6.56 14.15 4.86
C ILE A 696 -5.83 14.45 6.16
N GLN A 697 -4.64 13.87 6.34
CA GLN A 697 -3.76 14.15 7.47
C GLN A 697 -2.57 14.96 6.99
N ILE A 698 -2.29 16.10 7.63
CA ILE A 698 -1.13 16.93 7.33
C ILE A 698 -0.25 17.04 8.58
N SER A 699 0.97 16.51 8.51
CA SER A 699 2.02 16.74 9.50
C SER A 699 3.05 17.73 8.96
N VAL A 700 3.68 18.49 9.87
CA VAL A 700 4.69 19.49 9.52
C VAL A 700 5.95 19.22 10.32
N ASN A 701 7.03 18.90 9.63
CA ASN A 701 8.36 18.71 10.22
C ASN A 701 9.16 20.00 10.00
N ILE A 702 9.62 20.61 11.10
CA ILE A 702 10.36 21.87 11.05
C ILE A 702 11.85 21.55 10.89
N ARG A 703 12.52 22.24 9.97
CA ARG A 703 13.94 22.09 9.68
C ARG A 703 14.72 23.34 10.05
N GLU A 704 15.77 23.16 10.84
CA GLU A 704 16.79 24.17 11.08
C GLU A 704 17.92 24.05 10.06
N LYS A 705 18.46 25.20 9.66
CA LYS A 705 19.57 25.25 8.71
C LYS A 705 20.87 24.97 9.47
N LYS A 706 21.73 24.06 8.96
CA LYS A 706 23.02 23.75 9.60
C LYS A 706 23.80 25.05 9.82
N LYS A 707 24.26 25.27 11.06
CA LYS A 707 25.19 26.38 11.34
C LYS A 707 26.49 26.08 10.62
N ARG A 708 26.87 26.92 9.64
CA ARG A 708 28.22 26.90 9.06
C ARG A 708 29.22 27.06 10.21
N LYS A 709 30.01 26.02 10.47
CA LYS A 709 31.15 26.08 11.39
C LYS A 709 32.27 26.92 10.81
#